data_AF-A0A6J3CSP6-F1
#
_entry.id   AF-A0A6J3CSP6-F1
#
_cell.length_a   1.000
_cell.length_b   1.000
_cell.length_c   1.000
_cell.angle_alpha   90.00
_cell.angle_beta   90.00
_cell.angle_gamma   90.00
#
_symmetry.space_group_name_H-M   'P 1'
#
loop_
_entity.id
_entity.type
_entity.pdbx_description
1 polymer ?
#
loop_
_entity_poly.entity_id
_entity_poly.type
_entity_poly.pdbx_seq_one_letter_code
_entity_poly.pdbx_strand_id
1 'polypeptide(L)'
;MGKRKEESVSKPRSHKRQRQEFTDEHSDGLNDEENLLFSFDSNLSSVSTVGEVGIIESIQLKNFMCHSMLGPFQFGSNLNFVVGNNGSGKSSVLTALIVGLGGKATATNRGSSLKMFVKTGATSADISITLRNQGRDAFKPEVYGDSIIVNQHITLEGSRSYRLKSKSGTVVSSKKEELLGILDHFNIQVDNPMSVLTQEMSKHFLQSKNEGDKYKFFMKATQLEQMKEDYSYIMKTKENTSLQIEQGEERLQELKQLYNEKKERYKSIGYVNEMRNHLEELKHKMAWAVVGEMEREIQPIREGIRAEEGNTEKFDQKLEECQVKVNEAEEKYKTIQEKLVTINEEAETLQPQCILLKADVQARRKAVNEAEVLYNRVKTELKRLGKDNEQLRNRIEEMKNSANRISVPEKMEKQRKIAQLKEKLQAFHDEEVMIGQQMDQFQQAIYKHKEEDAKLRREEGDMKQELDAKQKQLRELRDSKTNIFKRFGQHVPSFLEAVETAYRQGHFKRKPVGPLGAFIHPKDAELSLAIESCLKSLVQAFCCDNHSDERVLQQLMANHYPRGLRPSIIVNKFQDKVYDVRHRGVHHPEFPSVLTALEIDDPVVANCLIDMRGIEKILLIKSSRKAREVMQSNNPPRNCREAFTVEGDQVFDRRYYSSDYRRPKYLSKNVEAEINHLESEVANRKAQLTACQRHLYSIENEIRRNEDHLHRHRQHQKELQIKIRTTKAEIADLENTEENQSVDIRILEDVSEENKKKMESAKKEMQEQSRRMEELNNILQEAEKRFEEIKEKIHQVEEIAGPIKDELSKADSEVENRKRRWQHYEDRKKEHLACIKKHKELLAAKEKELEEKTAQARQIYAERIEVSRTVKSLDAEMNRLRERINSEKNHHGNREEIIQQFLDAKERYEDANIKVKNLKRFIMLLEEIMTQRFRIYRQFLRLLSLRCKLYFDYLLRIRACCGKILFDHKNETLSITVQPGEEDKAALNDVRSLSGGERSFSTVCFILSLWSITESPFRCLDEFDVYMDMVNRRIAMDMILKVADSQRHRQFILLTPQSMSSLPTSSHIRILRMQDPERGQTQLNFHNRNEEEEDD
;
A
#
# COMPACT_ATOMS: atom_id res chain seq x y z
N MET A 1 18.89 -26.53 -34.64
CA MET A 1 19.39 -27.92 -34.59
C MET A 1 19.66 -28.26 -33.13
N GLY A 2 19.30 -29.47 -32.70
CA GLY A 2 19.39 -29.91 -31.30
C GLY A 2 18.06 -30.49 -30.79
N LYS A 3 17.64 -31.61 -31.40
CA LYS A 3 16.39 -32.34 -31.14
C LYS A 3 16.28 -32.83 -29.68
N ARG A 4 15.16 -32.56 -29.00
CA ARG A 4 14.61 -33.45 -27.95
C ARG A 4 13.12 -33.64 -28.18
N LYS A 5 12.75 -34.93 -28.18
CA LYS A 5 11.47 -35.51 -28.58
C LYS A 5 10.35 -35.11 -27.63
N GLU A 6 9.21 -34.77 -28.22
CA GLU A 6 7.89 -34.76 -27.59
C GLU A 6 7.47 -36.20 -27.29
N GLU A 7 7.22 -36.51 -26.02
CA GLU A 7 6.39 -37.66 -25.62
C GLU A 7 5.09 -37.13 -25.04
N SER A 8 4.02 -37.52 -25.72
CA SER A 8 2.62 -37.23 -25.42
C SER A 8 2.20 -37.76 -24.05
N VAL A 9 1.94 -36.86 -23.11
CA VAL A 9 1.30 -37.18 -21.83
C VAL A 9 -0.18 -37.45 -22.08
N SER A 10 -0.56 -38.72 -22.03
CA SER A 10 -1.94 -39.20 -22.00
C SER A 10 -2.70 -38.62 -20.80
N LYS A 11 -3.84 -37.98 -21.09
CA LYS A 11 -4.81 -37.47 -20.11
C LYS A 11 -5.15 -38.53 -19.04
N PRO A 12 -5.07 -38.23 -17.72
CA PRO A 12 -5.69 -39.07 -16.72
C PRO A 12 -7.21 -38.86 -16.75
N ARG A 13 -7.96 -39.94 -16.98
CA ARG A 13 -9.42 -39.97 -16.80
C ARG A 13 -9.74 -39.59 -15.35
N SER A 14 -10.44 -38.48 -15.16
CA SER A 14 -10.96 -38.04 -13.87
C SER A 14 -12.13 -38.94 -13.47
N HIS A 15 -11.87 -40.01 -12.73
CA HIS A 15 -12.90 -40.63 -11.90
C HIS A 15 -13.15 -39.72 -10.69
N LYS A 16 -14.10 -38.79 -10.84
CA LYS A 16 -14.70 -38.06 -9.73
C LYS A 16 -15.32 -39.08 -8.77
N ARG A 17 -14.71 -39.28 -7.60
CA ARG A 17 -15.41 -39.84 -6.43
C ARG A 17 -16.48 -38.83 -6.01
N GLN A 18 -17.71 -39.30 -5.87
CA GLN A 18 -18.78 -38.56 -5.19
C GLN A 18 -18.33 -38.30 -3.74
N ARG A 19 -18.26 -37.04 -3.38
CA ARG A 19 -18.04 -36.55 -2.02
C ARG A 19 -19.40 -36.62 -1.34
N GLN A 20 -19.55 -37.45 -0.30
CA GLN A 20 -20.69 -37.35 0.61
C GLN A 20 -20.64 -35.97 1.27
N GLU A 21 -21.63 -35.14 0.95
CA GLU A 21 -21.88 -33.87 1.60
C GLU A 21 -22.34 -34.16 3.03
N PHE A 22 -21.53 -33.76 4.01
CA PHE A 22 -21.99 -33.57 5.38
C PHE A 22 -22.85 -32.30 5.38
N THR A 23 -24.14 -32.46 5.59
CA THR A 23 -25.07 -31.38 5.88
C THR A 23 -24.87 -30.91 7.32
N ASP A 24 -24.42 -29.67 7.49
CA ASP A 24 -24.42 -28.95 8.77
C ASP A 24 -25.87 -28.54 9.12
N GLU A 25 -26.50 -29.28 10.02
CA GLU A 25 -27.67 -28.82 10.75
C GLU A 25 -27.23 -28.29 12.12
N HIS A 26 -27.21 -26.96 12.26
CA HIS A 26 -27.21 -26.31 13.56
C HIS A 26 -28.65 -26.21 14.06
N SER A 27 -29.02 -27.14 14.95
CA SER A 27 -30.18 -27.04 15.83
C SER A 27 -29.70 -26.66 17.23
N ASP A 28 -30.05 -25.45 17.66
CA ASP A 28 -30.15 -25.12 19.08
C ASP A 28 -31.54 -25.55 19.55
N GLY A 29 -31.56 -26.46 20.53
CA GLY A 29 -32.78 -26.99 21.14
C GLY A 29 -32.43 -27.76 22.39
N LEU A 30 -32.32 -27.04 23.51
CA LEU A 30 -32.32 -27.60 24.86
C LEU A 30 -33.71 -28.17 25.15
N ASN A 31 -33.89 -29.48 24.98
CA ASN A 31 -34.70 -30.38 25.81
C ASN A 31 -34.77 -31.75 25.12
N ASP A 32 -34.65 -32.81 25.92
CA ASP A 32 -34.79 -34.25 25.62
C ASP A 32 -33.51 -35.08 25.78
N GLU A 33 -32.84 -34.95 26.93
CA GLU A 33 -31.94 -35.98 27.45
C GLU A 33 -32.70 -36.89 28.43
N GLU A 34 -33.50 -37.85 27.93
CA GLU A 34 -33.90 -38.99 28.79
C GLU A 34 -34.25 -40.31 28.07
N ASN A 35 -34.20 -40.41 26.72
CA ASN A 35 -34.66 -41.64 26.02
C ASN A 35 -33.70 -42.28 25.00
N LEU A 36 -32.38 -42.07 25.10
CA LEU A 36 -31.39 -42.71 24.21
C LEU A 36 -30.44 -43.68 24.93
N LEU A 37 -30.99 -44.50 25.83
CA LEU A 37 -30.30 -45.68 26.36
C LEU A 37 -31.10 -46.92 25.93
N PHE A 38 -30.41 -47.85 25.26
CA PHE A 38 -30.89 -49.12 24.68
C PHE A 38 -31.57 -49.06 23.30
N SER A 39 -30.82 -48.70 22.25
CA SER A 39 -30.99 -49.36 20.95
C SER A 39 -29.64 -49.87 20.47
N PHE A 40 -29.39 -51.15 20.75
CA PHE A 40 -28.30 -51.90 20.14
C PHE A 40 -28.72 -52.30 18.72
N ASP A 41 -27.77 -52.23 17.79
CA ASP A 41 -27.83 -52.68 16.41
C ASP A 41 -28.74 -53.91 16.21
N SER A 42 -29.89 -53.70 15.59
CA SER A 42 -30.80 -54.78 15.15
C SER A 42 -31.12 -54.73 13.66
N ASN A 43 -30.39 -53.92 12.89
CA ASN A 43 -30.58 -53.77 11.44
C ASN A 43 -29.29 -53.96 10.62
N LEU A 44 -28.51 -55.01 10.92
CA LEU A 44 -27.55 -55.56 9.95
C LEU A 44 -27.89 -57.03 9.69
N SER A 45 -28.72 -57.25 8.67
CA SER A 45 -29.04 -58.57 8.14
C SER A 45 -27.78 -59.28 7.60
N SER A 46 -27.43 -60.40 8.22
CA SER A 46 -26.87 -61.62 7.62
C SER A 46 -25.67 -61.49 6.65
N VAL A 47 -24.43 -61.46 7.18
CA VAL A 47 -23.31 -62.36 6.81
C VAL A 47 -22.35 -62.44 8.00
N SER A 48 -21.97 -63.66 8.37
CA SER A 48 -20.87 -63.97 9.30
C SER A 48 -19.52 -63.51 8.73
N THR A 49 -19.15 -62.23 8.84
CA THR A 49 -17.86 -61.73 8.32
C THR A 49 -16.75 -61.90 9.36
N VAL A 50 -16.02 -63.00 9.24
CA VAL A 50 -14.70 -63.22 9.85
C VAL A 50 -13.74 -62.11 9.38
N GLY A 51 -12.84 -61.61 10.24
CA GLY A 51 -11.96 -60.46 9.93
C GLY A 51 -11.39 -60.44 8.50
N GLU A 52 -11.85 -59.48 7.69
CA GLU A 52 -11.60 -59.44 6.23
C GLU A 52 -10.29 -58.70 5.86
N VAL A 53 -9.86 -57.73 6.67
CA VAL A 53 -8.67 -56.89 6.42
C VAL A 53 -7.77 -56.76 7.63
N GLY A 54 -6.45 -56.64 7.39
CA GLY A 54 -5.48 -56.22 8.40
C GLY A 54 -5.13 -57.24 9.48
N ILE A 55 -5.78 -58.41 9.51
CA ILE A 55 -5.40 -59.52 10.40
C ILE A 55 -4.10 -60.18 9.93
N ILE A 56 -3.35 -60.76 10.86
CA ILE A 56 -2.08 -61.41 10.57
C ILE A 56 -2.36 -62.85 10.16
N GLU A 57 -2.03 -63.22 8.92
CA GLU A 57 -2.18 -64.59 8.43
C GLU A 57 -0.98 -65.44 8.82
N SER A 58 0.23 -64.90 8.67
CA SER A 58 1.45 -65.60 9.07
C SER A 58 2.62 -64.70 9.43
N ILE A 59 3.55 -65.23 10.22
CA ILE A 59 4.85 -64.61 10.48
C ILE A 59 6.01 -65.61 10.35
N GLN A 60 7.12 -65.15 9.76
CA GLN A 60 8.34 -65.92 9.59
C GLN A 60 9.56 -65.05 9.92
N LEU A 61 10.49 -65.57 10.71
CA LEU A 61 11.69 -64.88 11.18
C LEU A 61 12.94 -65.66 10.78
N LYS A 62 13.99 -64.95 10.37
CA LYS A 62 15.31 -65.51 10.07
C LYS A 62 16.39 -64.69 10.78
N ASN A 63 17.30 -65.38 11.46
CA ASN A 63 18.39 -64.79 12.23
C ASN A 63 17.96 -63.67 13.20
N PHE A 64 16.79 -63.82 13.82
CA PHE A 64 16.18 -62.80 14.67
C PHE A 64 16.20 -63.23 16.14
N MET A 65 16.83 -62.43 17.00
CA MET A 65 17.06 -62.73 18.43
C MET A 65 17.70 -64.11 18.65
N CYS A 66 17.02 -65.03 19.36
CA CYS A 66 17.53 -66.38 19.61
C CYS A 66 17.32 -67.34 18.42
N HIS A 67 16.53 -66.95 17.42
CA HIS A 67 16.08 -67.84 16.35
C HIS A 67 16.92 -67.73 15.08
N SER A 68 17.48 -68.83 14.59
CA SER A 68 18.09 -68.88 13.25
C SER A 68 17.00 -68.88 12.17
N MET A 69 15.93 -69.64 12.40
CA MET A 69 14.76 -69.74 11.54
C MET A 69 13.56 -70.04 12.43
N LEU A 70 12.49 -69.26 12.32
CA LEU A 70 11.25 -69.45 13.06
C LEU A 70 10.06 -69.22 12.13
N GLY A 71 9.12 -70.16 12.09
CA GLY A 71 7.93 -70.09 11.23
C GLY A 71 8.13 -70.67 9.81
N PRO A 72 7.11 -70.58 8.93
CA PRO A 72 5.95 -69.70 9.05
C PRO A 72 4.95 -70.14 10.12
N PHE A 73 4.71 -69.28 11.11
CA PHE A 73 3.58 -69.42 12.03
C PHE A 73 2.32 -68.95 11.34
N GLN A 74 1.33 -69.83 11.19
CA GLN A 74 0.03 -69.45 10.65
C GLN A 74 -0.94 -69.19 11.80
N PHE A 75 -1.54 -68.00 11.81
CA PHE A 75 -2.57 -67.66 12.79
C PHE A 75 -3.97 -67.98 12.22
N GLY A 76 -4.89 -68.34 13.09
CA GLY A 76 -6.33 -68.36 12.83
C GLY A 76 -6.92 -66.96 12.86
N SER A 77 -8.15 -66.81 12.39
CA SER A 77 -8.78 -65.51 12.14
C SER A 77 -9.30 -64.78 13.38
N ASN A 78 -9.51 -65.48 14.50
CA ASN A 78 -9.99 -64.90 15.76
C ASN A 78 -9.00 -65.18 16.89
N LEU A 79 -9.15 -66.25 17.69
CA LEU A 79 -8.35 -66.47 18.88
C LEU A 79 -7.14 -67.39 18.62
N ASN A 80 -5.96 -66.93 19.03
CA ASN A 80 -4.69 -67.63 18.84
C ASN A 80 -3.92 -67.69 20.15
N PHE A 81 -3.56 -68.88 20.62
CA PHE A 81 -2.69 -69.07 21.77
C PHE A 81 -1.29 -69.49 21.31
N VAL A 82 -0.26 -68.74 21.66
CA VAL A 82 1.15 -69.14 21.47
C VAL A 82 1.70 -69.63 22.80
N VAL A 83 1.86 -70.94 22.93
CA VAL A 83 2.21 -71.63 24.18
C VAL A 83 3.64 -72.17 24.12
N GLY A 84 4.38 -72.15 25.23
CA GLY A 84 5.69 -72.80 25.32
C GLY A 84 6.43 -72.42 26.60
N ASN A 85 7.46 -73.19 26.99
CA ASN A 85 8.18 -72.92 28.23
C ASN A 85 8.93 -71.57 28.21
N ASN A 86 9.31 -71.08 29.39
CA ASN A 86 10.11 -69.86 29.50
C ASN A 86 11.44 -70.05 28.75
N GLY A 87 11.81 -69.06 27.93
CA GLY A 87 13.02 -69.14 27.09
C GLY A 87 12.84 -69.75 25.69
N SER A 88 11.67 -70.28 25.34
CA SER A 88 11.38 -70.78 23.97
C SER A 88 11.29 -69.68 22.91
N GLY A 89 11.32 -68.40 23.31
CA GLY A 89 11.29 -67.26 22.40
C GLY A 89 9.90 -66.81 21.96
N LYS A 90 8.86 -67.08 22.77
CA LYS A 90 7.48 -66.58 22.57
C LYS A 90 7.43 -65.07 22.32
N SER A 91 8.00 -64.28 23.24
CA SER A 91 8.04 -62.82 23.13
C SER A 91 8.83 -62.31 21.92
N SER A 92 9.67 -63.14 21.29
CA SER A 92 10.35 -62.78 20.03
C SER A 92 9.38 -62.66 18.87
N VAL A 93 8.29 -63.44 18.86
CA VAL A 93 7.21 -63.32 17.86
C VAL A 93 6.54 -61.96 17.99
N LEU A 94 6.19 -61.56 19.20
CA LEU A 94 5.58 -60.24 19.45
C LEU A 94 6.54 -59.10 19.10
N THR A 95 7.81 -59.23 19.48
CA THR A 95 8.84 -58.24 19.15
C THR A 95 8.99 -58.10 17.64
N ALA A 96 8.95 -59.21 16.92
CA ALA A 96 9.04 -59.20 15.46
C ALA A 96 7.79 -58.58 14.80
N LEU A 97 6.59 -58.77 15.35
CA LEU A 97 5.39 -58.10 14.86
C LEU A 97 5.51 -56.58 14.98
N ILE A 98 5.95 -56.07 16.14
CA ILE A 98 6.14 -54.62 16.36
C ILE A 98 7.17 -54.07 15.38
N VAL A 99 8.35 -54.71 15.29
CA VAL A 99 9.48 -54.22 14.49
C VAL A 99 9.18 -54.35 12.98
N GLY A 100 8.64 -55.49 12.56
CA GLY A 100 8.29 -55.83 11.18
C GLY A 100 7.25 -54.89 10.58
N LEU A 101 6.24 -54.51 11.36
CA LEU A 101 5.20 -53.55 10.98
C LEU A 101 5.62 -52.09 11.26
N GLY A 102 6.92 -51.81 11.37
CA GLY A 102 7.44 -50.45 11.36
C GLY A 102 7.56 -49.74 12.70
N GLY A 103 7.25 -50.41 13.82
CA GLY A 103 7.40 -49.88 15.17
C GLY A 103 8.84 -49.52 15.53
N LYS A 104 8.98 -48.77 16.63
CA LYS A 104 10.30 -48.37 17.16
C LYS A 104 10.90 -49.49 18.00
N ALA A 105 12.23 -49.64 18.00
CA ALA A 105 12.90 -50.64 18.84
C ALA A 105 12.58 -50.45 20.33
N THR A 106 12.54 -49.20 20.78
CA THR A 106 12.18 -48.83 22.16
C THR A 106 10.75 -49.23 22.55
N ALA A 107 9.83 -49.35 21.59
CA ALA A 107 8.44 -49.75 21.88
C ALA A 107 8.33 -51.23 22.28
N THR A 108 9.33 -52.06 21.94
CA THR A 108 9.37 -53.49 22.29
C THR A 108 9.85 -53.71 23.73
N ASN A 109 10.44 -52.69 24.36
CA ASN A 109 11.13 -52.74 25.66
C ASN A 109 12.27 -53.77 25.79
N ARG A 110 12.56 -54.55 24.73
CA ARG A 110 13.62 -55.57 24.69
C ARG A 110 14.94 -55.07 24.08
N GLY A 111 14.96 -53.88 23.49
CA GLY A 111 16.17 -53.32 22.88
C GLY A 111 16.08 -51.83 22.56
N SER A 112 17.18 -51.10 22.75
CA SER A 112 17.26 -49.66 22.43
C SER A 112 17.46 -49.36 20.94
N SER A 113 17.93 -50.34 20.17
CA SER A 113 18.24 -50.20 18.74
C SER A 113 18.00 -51.50 17.98
N LEU A 114 17.73 -51.42 16.68
CA LEU A 114 17.38 -52.58 15.86
C LEU A 114 18.49 -53.63 15.74
N LYS A 115 19.76 -53.22 15.83
CA LYS A 115 20.91 -54.12 15.79
C LYS A 115 20.86 -55.19 16.89
N MET A 116 20.22 -54.89 18.02
CA MET A 116 20.08 -55.83 19.15
C MET A 116 19.14 -57.00 18.84
N PHE A 117 18.36 -56.91 17.77
CA PHE A 117 17.44 -57.97 17.34
C PHE A 117 18.05 -58.90 16.29
N VAL A 118 19.26 -58.60 15.79
CA VAL A 118 20.01 -59.52 14.94
C VAL A 118 20.65 -60.60 15.82
N LYS A 119 20.46 -61.87 15.46
CA LYS A 119 21.03 -63.00 16.19
C LYS A 119 22.56 -62.89 16.27
N THR A 120 23.12 -63.15 17.45
CA THR A 120 24.56 -63.13 17.67
C THR A 120 25.27 -64.07 16.68
N GLY A 121 26.24 -63.54 15.93
CA GLY A 121 26.98 -64.26 14.88
C GLY A 121 26.38 -64.17 13.48
N ALA A 122 25.20 -63.56 13.31
CA ALA A 122 24.62 -63.27 11.99
C ALA A 122 24.91 -61.82 11.54
N THR A 123 24.93 -61.59 10.22
CA THR A 123 25.16 -60.27 9.62
C THR A 123 23.87 -59.46 9.42
N SER A 124 22.73 -60.14 9.41
CA SER A 124 21.40 -59.55 9.18
C SER A 124 20.29 -60.46 9.70
N ALA A 125 19.10 -59.87 9.89
CA ALA A 125 17.87 -60.55 10.26
C ALA A 125 16.74 -60.20 9.28
N ASP A 126 15.87 -61.16 8.96
CA ASP A 126 14.69 -60.96 8.13
C ASP A 126 13.42 -61.26 8.93
N ILE A 127 12.41 -60.41 8.77
CA ILE A 127 11.05 -60.58 9.28
C ILE A 127 10.11 -60.56 8.09
N SER A 128 9.24 -61.55 7.97
CA SER A 128 8.18 -61.61 6.95
C SER A 128 6.83 -61.78 7.62
N ILE A 129 5.92 -60.85 7.37
CA ILE A 129 4.56 -60.82 7.95
C ILE A 129 3.57 -60.76 6.80
N THR A 130 2.61 -61.67 6.79
CA THR A 130 1.52 -61.69 5.80
C THR A 130 0.26 -61.12 6.43
N LEU A 131 -0.28 -60.05 5.86
CA LEU A 131 -1.52 -59.41 6.27
C LEU A 131 -2.64 -59.76 5.28
N ARG A 132 -3.84 -60.01 5.79
CA ARG A 132 -5.02 -60.24 4.94
C ARG A 132 -5.49 -58.93 4.29
N ASN A 133 -5.84 -59.00 3.01
CA ASN A 133 -6.28 -57.88 2.18
C ASN A 133 -7.54 -58.22 1.36
N GLN A 134 -8.62 -58.61 2.03
CA GLN A 134 -9.87 -59.07 1.40
C GLN A 134 -11.06 -58.17 1.79
N GLY A 135 -12.19 -58.33 1.13
CA GLY A 135 -13.41 -57.58 1.48
C GLY A 135 -13.46 -56.16 0.89
N ARG A 136 -14.45 -55.38 1.32
CA ARG A 136 -14.75 -54.05 0.75
C ARG A 136 -13.67 -53.01 1.04
N ASP A 137 -12.94 -53.19 2.14
CA ASP A 137 -11.93 -52.26 2.61
C ASP A 137 -10.49 -52.71 2.27
N ALA A 138 -10.31 -53.61 1.30
CA ALA A 138 -8.99 -54.04 0.85
C ALA A 138 -8.15 -52.86 0.32
N PHE A 139 -6.88 -52.79 0.72
CA PHE A 139 -5.91 -51.82 0.24
C PHE A 139 -5.37 -52.22 -1.13
N LYS A 140 -5.71 -51.44 -2.17
CA LYS A 140 -5.26 -51.64 -3.55
C LYS A 140 -5.30 -53.12 -3.98
N PRO A 141 -6.47 -53.79 -3.92
CA PRO A 141 -6.59 -55.24 -4.18
C PRO A 141 -6.10 -55.61 -5.59
N GLU A 142 -6.27 -54.72 -6.56
CA GLU A 142 -5.76 -54.88 -7.93
C GLU A 142 -4.23 -55.02 -8.02
N VAL A 143 -3.49 -54.49 -7.03
CA VAL A 143 -2.02 -54.46 -7.02
C VAL A 143 -1.44 -55.53 -6.11
N TYR A 144 -1.97 -55.66 -4.89
CA TYR A 144 -1.45 -56.58 -3.90
C TYR A 144 -2.15 -57.95 -3.89
N GLY A 145 -3.38 -58.04 -4.41
CA GLY A 145 -4.23 -59.22 -4.28
C GLY A 145 -4.76 -59.41 -2.86
N ASP A 146 -5.19 -60.63 -2.54
CA ASP A 146 -5.90 -60.96 -1.29
C ASP A 146 -5.03 -60.92 -0.02
N SER A 147 -3.70 -60.81 -0.16
CA SER A 147 -2.76 -60.75 0.97
C SER A 147 -1.59 -59.84 0.64
N ILE A 148 -1.12 -59.09 1.64
CA ILE A 148 0.04 -58.20 1.55
C ILE A 148 1.17 -58.81 2.39
N ILE A 149 2.32 -59.06 1.77
CA ILE A 149 3.49 -59.60 2.47
C ILE A 149 4.47 -58.46 2.76
N VAL A 150 4.67 -58.18 4.04
CA VAL A 150 5.62 -57.19 4.55
C VAL A 150 6.92 -57.90 4.91
N ASN A 151 7.95 -57.74 4.08
CA ASN A 151 9.30 -58.20 4.41
C ASN A 151 10.14 -57.02 4.92
N GLN A 152 10.71 -57.17 6.10
CA GLN A 152 11.67 -56.24 6.67
C GLN A 152 13.03 -56.93 6.83
N HIS A 153 14.07 -56.27 6.35
CA HIS A 153 15.45 -56.68 6.51
C HIS A 153 16.20 -55.70 7.43
N ILE A 154 16.89 -56.24 8.43
CA ILE A 154 17.64 -55.50 9.44
C ILE A 154 19.11 -55.90 9.34
N THR A 155 20.00 -54.93 9.20
CA THR A 155 21.45 -55.16 9.17
C THR A 155 22.08 -55.05 10.56
N LEU A 156 23.30 -55.57 10.72
CA LEU A 156 24.09 -55.42 11.95
C LEU A 156 24.37 -53.95 12.32
N GLU A 157 24.42 -53.06 11.33
CA GLU A 157 24.57 -51.61 11.52
C GLU A 157 23.28 -50.95 12.05
N GLY A 158 22.16 -51.68 12.06
CA GLY A 158 20.86 -51.20 12.50
C GLY A 158 20.05 -50.49 11.41
N SER A 159 20.48 -50.56 10.14
CA SER A 159 19.68 -50.07 9.02
C SER A 159 18.52 -51.03 8.74
N ARG A 160 17.35 -50.46 8.41
CA ARG A 160 16.13 -51.20 8.07
C ARG A 160 15.76 -50.96 6.61
N SER A 161 15.35 -52.01 5.91
CA SER A 161 14.78 -51.91 4.56
C SER A 161 13.52 -52.74 4.43
N TYR A 162 12.59 -52.27 3.62
CA TYR A 162 11.28 -52.89 3.42
C TYR A 162 11.13 -53.41 2.00
N ARG A 163 10.42 -54.53 1.85
CA ARG A 163 9.94 -55.06 0.58
C ARG A 163 8.49 -55.48 0.79
N LEU A 164 7.58 -54.68 0.27
CA LEU A 164 6.14 -54.93 0.28
C LEU A 164 5.80 -55.71 -0.97
N LYS A 165 5.25 -56.91 -0.80
CA LYS A 165 4.95 -57.83 -1.90
C LYS A 165 3.47 -58.15 -1.98
N SER A 166 3.01 -58.44 -3.20
CA SER A 166 1.69 -59.02 -3.45
C SER A 166 1.61 -60.47 -3.00
N LYS A 167 0.41 -61.06 -3.00
CA LYS A 167 0.16 -62.49 -2.78
C LYS A 167 1.00 -63.40 -3.67
N SER A 168 1.30 -62.99 -4.91
CA SER A 168 2.17 -63.73 -5.84
C SER A 168 3.66 -63.63 -5.54
N GLY A 169 4.06 -62.86 -4.51
CA GLY A 169 5.45 -62.65 -4.12
C GLY A 169 6.17 -61.54 -4.88
N THR A 170 5.47 -60.81 -5.76
CA THR A 170 6.03 -59.71 -6.56
C THR A 170 6.23 -58.48 -5.69
N VAL A 171 7.41 -57.85 -5.73
CA VAL A 171 7.69 -56.63 -4.97
C VAL A 171 6.93 -55.45 -5.60
N VAL A 172 5.99 -54.88 -4.87
CA VAL A 172 5.19 -53.72 -5.29
C VAL A 172 5.87 -52.41 -4.89
N SER A 173 6.44 -52.36 -3.68
CA SER A 173 7.10 -51.16 -3.15
C SER A 173 8.18 -51.51 -2.12
N SER A 174 9.20 -50.68 -2.02
CA SER A 174 10.22 -50.73 -0.98
C SER A 174 10.21 -49.49 -0.08
N LYS A 175 9.25 -48.59 -0.28
CA LYS A 175 9.15 -47.31 0.42
C LYS A 175 8.46 -47.47 1.77
N LYS A 176 8.97 -46.77 2.79
CA LYS A 176 8.36 -46.76 4.12
C LYS A 176 6.99 -46.07 4.11
N GLU A 177 6.79 -45.04 3.29
CA GLU A 177 5.50 -44.33 3.22
C GLU A 177 4.36 -45.24 2.78
N GLU A 178 4.62 -46.18 1.87
CA GLU A 178 3.61 -47.16 1.42
C GLU A 178 3.24 -48.13 2.55
N LEU A 179 4.22 -48.57 3.36
CA LEU A 179 3.94 -49.39 4.55
C LEU A 179 3.08 -48.62 5.54
N LEU A 180 3.43 -47.37 5.83
CA LEU A 180 2.62 -46.52 6.72
C LEU A 180 1.20 -46.33 6.18
N GLY A 181 1.03 -46.16 4.87
CA GLY A 181 -0.28 -46.08 4.23
C GLY A 181 -1.10 -47.37 4.38
N ILE A 182 -0.47 -48.55 4.27
CA ILE A 182 -1.14 -49.84 4.53
C ILE A 182 -1.59 -49.94 5.99
N LEU A 183 -0.71 -49.59 6.93
CA LEU A 183 -0.99 -49.68 8.36
C LEU A 183 -2.10 -48.69 8.77
N ASP A 184 -2.08 -47.47 8.25
CA ASP A 184 -3.11 -46.45 8.49
C ASP A 184 -4.46 -46.89 7.90
N HIS A 185 -4.47 -47.40 6.66
CA HIS A 185 -5.68 -47.90 6.01
C HIS A 185 -6.32 -49.08 6.75
N PHE A 186 -5.51 -49.97 7.32
CA PHE A 186 -6.01 -51.09 8.15
C PHE A 186 -6.17 -50.75 9.64
N ASN A 187 -5.87 -49.51 10.04
CA ASN A 187 -5.85 -49.07 11.44
C ASN A 187 -4.97 -49.97 12.35
N ILE A 188 -3.80 -50.39 11.87
CA ILE A 188 -2.83 -51.21 12.61
C ILE A 188 -1.91 -50.29 13.42
N GLN A 189 -2.01 -50.39 14.73
CA GLN A 189 -1.29 -49.51 15.66
C GLN A 189 -0.32 -50.30 16.56
N VAL A 190 0.87 -50.62 16.05
CA VAL A 190 1.84 -51.46 16.79
C VAL A 190 2.48 -50.78 18.01
N ASP A 191 2.51 -49.44 18.04
CA ASP A 191 3.04 -48.67 19.17
C ASP A 191 1.97 -48.40 20.25
N ASN A 192 0.70 -48.76 20.01
CA ASN A 192 -0.39 -48.62 20.97
C ASN A 192 -0.38 -49.80 21.96
N PRO A 193 -0.25 -49.57 23.28
CA PRO A 193 -0.19 -50.64 24.27
C PRO A 193 -1.47 -51.48 24.37
N MET A 194 -2.61 -51.00 23.86
CA MET A 194 -3.86 -51.78 23.82
C MET A 194 -3.96 -52.72 22.62
N SER A 195 -3.20 -52.45 21.56
CA SER A 195 -3.08 -53.33 20.39
C SER A 195 -1.99 -54.37 20.61
N VAL A 196 -0.87 -53.96 21.22
CA VAL A 196 0.24 -54.85 21.58
C VAL A 196 0.64 -54.60 23.03
N LEU A 197 0.19 -55.48 23.93
CA LEU A 197 0.53 -55.41 25.34
C LEU A 197 1.72 -56.31 25.64
N THR A 198 2.89 -55.70 25.81
CA THR A 198 4.13 -56.41 26.21
C THR A 198 4.13 -56.74 27.70
N GLN A 199 4.92 -57.75 28.09
CA GLN A 199 5.08 -58.17 29.49
C GLN A 199 5.50 -57.04 30.43
N GLU A 200 6.45 -56.19 30.01
CA GLU A 200 6.94 -55.09 30.85
C GLU A 200 5.89 -53.97 30.99
N MET A 201 5.11 -53.71 29.95
CA MET A 201 4.01 -52.73 30.00
C MET A 201 2.86 -53.23 30.87
N SER A 202 2.49 -54.51 30.78
CA SER A 202 1.48 -55.10 31.64
C SER A 202 1.91 -55.06 33.12
N LYS A 203 3.19 -55.34 33.42
CA LYS A 203 3.77 -55.21 34.76
C LYS A 203 3.75 -53.78 35.28
N HIS A 204 4.24 -52.81 34.49
CA HIS A 204 4.24 -51.40 34.87
C HIS A 204 2.82 -50.91 35.16
N PHE A 205 1.85 -51.34 34.36
CA PHE A 205 0.45 -50.98 34.52
C PHE A 205 -0.20 -51.61 35.76
N LEU A 206 -0.04 -52.94 35.97
CA LEU A 206 -0.51 -53.64 37.17
C LEU A 206 0.07 -53.01 38.45
N GLN A 207 1.31 -52.52 38.39
CA GLN A 207 2.03 -51.98 39.55
C GLN A 207 1.92 -50.46 39.73
N SER A 208 1.50 -49.68 38.72
CA SER A 208 1.45 -48.22 38.79
C SER A 208 0.47 -47.75 39.88
N LYS A 209 0.98 -46.97 40.84
CA LYS A 209 0.20 -46.41 41.96
C LYS A 209 -0.36 -45.01 41.68
N ASN A 210 0.12 -44.33 40.63
CA ASN A 210 -0.20 -42.95 40.31
C ASN A 210 -1.45 -42.84 39.40
N GLU A 211 -2.41 -42.00 39.79
CA GLU A 211 -3.65 -41.74 39.03
C GLU A 211 -3.37 -40.99 37.71
N GLY A 212 -2.31 -40.18 37.65
CA GLY A 212 -1.89 -39.50 36.43
C GLY A 212 -1.34 -40.47 35.38
N ASP A 213 -0.60 -41.50 35.79
CA ASP A 213 -0.07 -42.51 34.86
C ASP A 213 -1.19 -43.34 34.23
N LYS A 214 -2.25 -43.64 34.99
CA LYS A 214 -3.47 -44.30 34.48
C LYS A 214 -4.20 -43.43 33.46
N TYR A 215 -4.31 -42.12 33.72
CA TYR A 215 -4.90 -41.19 32.78
C TYR A 215 -4.07 -41.09 31.49
N LYS A 216 -2.75 -40.94 31.62
CA LYS A 216 -1.84 -40.93 30.46
C LYS A 216 -1.94 -42.21 29.65
N PHE A 217 -2.05 -43.37 30.32
CA PHE A 217 -2.27 -44.64 29.64
C PHE A 217 -3.59 -44.66 28.86
N PHE A 218 -4.69 -44.17 29.43
CA PHE A 218 -5.96 -43.99 28.72
C PHE A 218 -5.82 -43.07 27.51
N MET A 219 -5.16 -41.92 27.66
CA MET A 219 -4.94 -40.95 26.57
C MET A 219 -4.11 -41.53 25.43
N LYS A 220 -3.08 -42.33 25.76
CA LYS A 220 -2.25 -43.03 24.78
C LYS A 220 -3.00 -44.18 24.10
N ALA A 221 -3.74 -44.98 24.87
CA ALA A 221 -4.54 -46.09 24.40
C ALA A 221 -5.61 -45.65 23.38
N THR A 222 -6.27 -44.52 23.65
CA THR A 222 -7.32 -43.94 22.81
C THR A 222 -6.79 -43.02 21.71
N GLN A 223 -5.47 -42.85 21.60
CA GLN A 223 -4.78 -41.91 20.68
C GLN A 223 -5.13 -40.43 20.85
N LEU A 224 -5.86 -40.07 21.90
CA LEU A 224 -6.18 -38.68 22.20
C LEU A 224 -4.92 -37.87 22.53
N GLU A 225 -3.87 -38.51 23.07
CA GLU A 225 -2.56 -37.87 23.27
C GLU A 225 -1.94 -37.43 21.93
N GLN A 226 -1.91 -38.32 20.92
CA GLN A 226 -1.39 -38.01 19.59
C GLN A 226 -2.19 -36.89 18.92
N MET A 227 -3.52 -36.94 19.00
CA MET A 227 -4.38 -35.86 18.47
C MET A 227 -4.08 -34.51 19.13
N LYS A 228 -3.89 -34.50 20.47
CA LYS A 228 -3.54 -33.28 21.23
C LYS A 228 -2.19 -32.72 20.77
N GLU A 229 -1.19 -33.57 20.58
CA GLU A 229 0.14 -33.19 20.09
C GLU A 229 0.08 -32.63 18.65
N ASP A 230 -0.62 -33.30 17.75
CA ASP A 230 -0.79 -32.86 16.36
C ASP A 230 -1.48 -31.49 16.30
N TYR A 231 -2.51 -31.28 17.12
CA TYR A 231 -3.21 -30.00 17.19
C TYR A 231 -2.31 -28.89 17.74
N SER A 232 -1.48 -29.19 18.75
CA SER A 232 -0.49 -28.24 19.27
C SER A 232 0.54 -27.86 18.20
N TYR A 233 1.03 -28.84 17.43
CA TYR A 233 1.95 -28.60 16.32
C TYR A 233 1.33 -27.73 15.21
N ILE A 234 0.08 -28.00 14.84
CA ILE A 234 -0.67 -27.20 13.86
C ILE A 234 -0.85 -25.77 14.36
N MET A 235 -1.21 -25.57 15.64
CA MET A 235 -1.36 -24.22 16.22
C MET A 235 -0.04 -23.46 16.24
N LYS A 236 1.08 -24.11 16.59
CA LYS A 236 2.40 -23.49 16.50
C LYS A 236 2.78 -23.12 15.06
N THR A 237 2.41 -23.95 14.09
CA THR A 237 2.63 -23.67 12.66
C THR A 237 1.77 -22.50 12.18
N LYS A 238 0.53 -22.38 12.68
CA LYS A 238 -0.36 -21.24 12.46
C LYS A 238 0.29 -19.95 12.98
N GLU A 239 0.77 -19.94 14.22
CA GLU A 239 1.46 -18.77 14.81
C GLU A 239 2.66 -18.32 13.97
N ASN A 240 3.53 -19.25 13.58
CA ASN A 240 4.67 -18.96 12.71
C ASN A 240 4.25 -18.39 11.35
N THR A 241 3.16 -18.91 10.78
CA THR A 241 2.64 -18.44 9.48
C THR A 241 1.99 -17.06 9.62
N SER A 242 1.30 -16.77 10.72
CA SER A 242 0.77 -15.44 11.02
C SER A 242 1.90 -14.40 11.11
N LEU A 243 3.02 -14.72 11.75
CA LEU A 243 4.20 -13.84 11.77
C LEU A 243 4.76 -13.58 10.36
N GLN A 244 4.79 -14.60 9.49
CA GLN A 244 5.19 -14.42 8.09
C GLN A 244 4.22 -13.54 7.30
N ILE A 245 2.92 -13.59 7.62
CA ILE A 245 1.90 -12.71 7.03
C ILE A 245 2.16 -11.26 7.46
N GLU A 246 2.43 -11.01 8.74
CA GLU A 246 2.75 -9.67 9.26
C GLU A 246 3.98 -9.07 8.55
N GLN A 247 5.08 -9.82 8.48
CA GLN A 247 6.27 -9.41 7.73
C GLN A 247 5.99 -9.23 6.23
N GLY A 248 5.11 -10.06 5.66
CA GLY A 248 4.65 -9.94 4.28
C GLY A 248 3.83 -8.68 4.04
N GLU A 249 3.02 -8.25 5.00
CA GLU A 249 2.22 -7.02 4.95
C GLU A 249 3.11 -5.77 5.02
N GLU A 250 4.13 -5.76 5.87
CA GLU A 250 5.13 -4.68 5.91
C GLU A 250 5.81 -4.51 4.56
N ARG A 251 6.35 -5.61 3.99
CA ARG A 251 6.95 -5.60 2.65
C ARG A 251 5.95 -5.19 1.56
N LEU A 252 4.68 -5.56 1.71
CA LEU A 252 3.63 -5.17 0.78
C LEU A 252 3.37 -3.66 0.84
N GLN A 253 3.48 -3.03 2.00
CA GLN A 253 3.40 -1.57 2.13
C GLN A 253 4.56 -0.89 1.42
N GLU A 254 5.79 -1.37 1.60
CA GLU A 254 6.97 -0.86 0.88
C GLU A 254 6.81 -1.00 -0.65
N LEU A 255 6.40 -2.18 -1.13
CA LEU A 255 6.14 -2.42 -2.55
C LEU A 255 5.00 -1.54 -3.07
N LYS A 256 3.98 -1.27 -2.26
CA LYS A 256 2.88 -0.36 -2.63
C LYS A 256 3.36 1.08 -2.77
N GLN A 257 4.23 1.54 -1.87
CA GLN A 257 4.84 2.86 -1.97
C GLN A 257 5.68 2.97 -3.24
N LEU A 258 6.55 1.99 -3.50
CA LEU A 258 7.36 1.93 -4.71
C LEU A 258 6.50 1.90 -5.98
N TYR A 259 5.45 1.07 -6.02
CA TYR A 259 4.50 1.02 -7.12
C TYR A 259 3.82 2.39 -7.35
N ASN A 260 3.36 3.05 -6.29
CA ASN A 260 2.74 4.38 -6.40
C ASN A 260 3.73 5.42 -6.90
N GLU A 261 4.97 5.41 -6.41
CA GLU A 261 6.03 6.31 -6.87
C GLU A 261 6.29 6.13 -8.37
N LYS A 262 6.47 4.88 -8.83
CA LYS A 262 6.68 4.57 -10.25
C LYS A 262 5.44 4.89 -11.10
N LYS A 263 4.23 4.72 -10.54
CA LYS A 263 2.96 5.09 -11.20
C LYS A 263 2.84 6.60 -11.42
N GLU A 264 3.22 7.41 -10.44
CA GLU A 264 3.21 8.87 -10.60
C GLU A 264 4.24 9.32 -11.63
N ARG A 265 5.45 8.72 -11.64
CA ARG A 265 6.45 8.93 -12.71
C ARG A 265 5.95 8.49 -14.09
N TYR A 266 5.14 7.43 -14.19
CA TYR A 266 4.53 7.04 -15.45
C TYR A 266 3.46 8.03 -15.91
N LYS A 267 2.64 8.56 -15.00
CA LYS A 267 1.64 9.59 -15.32
C LYS A 267 2.27 10.91 -15.77
N SER A 268 3.39 11.31 -15.18
CA SER A 268 4.09 12.54 -15.59
C SER A 268 4.49 12.53 -17.08
N ILE A 269 4.78 11.36 -17.66
CA ILE A 269 4.99 11.20 -19.10
C ILE A 269 3.76 11.63 -19.91
N GLY A 270 2.56 11.30 -19.44
CA GLY A 270 1.30 11.72 -20.07
C GLY A 270 1.15 13.24 -20.09
N TYR A 271 1.41 13.89 -18.96
CA TYR A 271 1.38 15.35 -18.85
C TYR A 271 2.44 16.03 -19.74
N VAL A 272 3.63 15.45 -19.88
CA VAL A 272 4.65 15.95 -20.81
C VAL A 272 4.17 15.90 -22.27
N ASN A 273 3.41 14.89 -22.67
CA ASN A 273 2.82 14.83 -24.01
C ASN A 273 1.73 15.88 -24.22
N GLU A 274 0.88 16.11 -23.21
CA GLU A 274 -0.12 17.18 -23.26
C GLU A 274 0.55 18.56 -23.40
N MET A 275 1.62 18.81 -22.63
CA MET A 275 2.40 20.05 -22.75
C MET A 275 3.06 20.20 -24.14
N ARG A 276 3.51 19.11 -24.77
CA ARG A 276 4.04 19.14 -26.14
C ARG A 276 2.97 19.48 -27.18
N ASN A 277 1.78 18.89 -27.06
CA ASN A 277 0.66 19.19 -27.94
C ASN A 277 0.22 20.66 -27.79
N HIS A 278 0.21 21.17 -26.56
CA HIS A 278 -0.10 22.57 -26.29
C HIS A 278 0.97 23.51 -26.85
N LEU A 279 2.26 23.13 -26.78
CA LEU A 279 3.34 23.88 -27.40
C LEU A 279 3.19 23.95 -28.94
N GLU A 280 2.76 22.87 -29.59
CA GLU A 280 2.47 22.87 -31.04
C GLU A 280 1.28 23.78 -31.37
N GLU A 281 0.21 23.75 -30.58
CA GLU A 281 -0.93 24.65 -30.78
C GLU A 281 -0.54 26.14 -30.64
N LEU A 282 0.34 26.45 -29.68
CA LEU A 282 0.87 27.80 -29.51
C LEU A 282 1.80 28.22 -30.67
N LYS A 283 2.56 27.29 -31.27
CA LYS A 283 3.35 27.58 -32.49
C LYS A 283 2.46 27.99 -33.66
N HIS A 284 1.32 27.31 -33.85
CA HIS A 284 0.35 27.67 -34.88
C HIS A 284 -0.21 29.08 -34.66
N LYS A 285 -0.59 29.40 -33.41
CA LYS A 285 -1.08 30.74 -33.04
C LYS A 285 0.00 31.82 -33.20
N MET A 286 1.26 31.52 -32.85
CA MET A 286 2.39 32.43 -32.97
C MET A 286 2.67 32.80 -34.44
N ALA A 287 2.62 31.82 -35.35
CA ALA A 287 2.84 32.04 -36.77
C ALA A 287 1.87 33.08 -37.37
N TRP A 288 0.59 33.03 -36.96
CA TRP A 288 -0.43 33.97 -37.42
C TRP A 288 -0.48 35.28 -36.63
N ALA A 289 -0.07 35.30 -35.36
CA ALA A 289 0.04 36.52 -34.56
C ALA A 289 1.08 37.51 -35.13
N VAL A 290 2.20 37.00 -35.66
CA VAL A 290 3.24 37.81 -36.32
C VAL A 290 2.68 38.52 -37.55
N VAL A 291 1.89 37.81 -38.37
CA VAL A 291 1.21 38.39 -39.54
C VAL A 291 0.21 39.48 -39.10
N GLY A 292 -0.58 39.24 -38.06
CA GLY A 292 -1.56 40.21 -37.54
C GLY A 292 -0.94 41.46 -36.86
N GLU A 293 0.27 41.38 -36.30
CA GLU A 293 1.01 42.58 -35.84
C GLU A 293 1.54 43.40 -37.02
N MET A 294 2.10 42.75 -38.04
CA MET A 294 2.59 43.44 -39.24
C MET A 294 1.48 44.11 -40.06
N GLU A 295 0.31 43.47 -40.18
CA GLU A 295 -0.88 44.09 -40.81
C GLU A 295 -1.30 45.36 -40.06
N ARG A 296 -1.25 45.36 -38.72
CA ARG A 296 -1.56 46.54 -37.89
C ARG A 296 -0.52 47.66 -38.01
N GLU A 297 0.74 47.34 -38.24
CA GLU A 297 1.80 48.35 -38.46
C GLU A 297 1.72 49.02 -39.84
N ILE A 298 1.23 48.30 -40.86
CA ILE A 298 1.09 48.83 -42.23
C ILE A 298 -0.08 49.82 -42.36
N GLN A 299 -1.16 49.60 -41.62
CA GLN A 299 -2.37 50.42 -41.68
C GLN A 299 -2.13 51.93 -41.41
N PRO A 300 -1.47 52.35 -40.32
CA PRO A 300 -1.22 53.76 -40.06
C PRO A 300 -0.25 54.39 -41.07
N ILE A 301 0.69 53.63 -41.64
CA ILE A 301 1.61 54.11 -42.68
C ILE A 301 0.82 54.45 -43.96
N ARG A 302 -0.14 53.61 -44.35
CA ARG A 302 -1.05 53.87 -45.49
C ARG A 302 -1.94 55.09 -45.29
N GLU A 303 -2.44 55.27 -44.07
CA GLU A 303 -3.28 56.43 -43.72
C GLU A 303 -2.45 57.72 -43.66
N GLY A 304 -1.23 57.68 -43.12
CA GLY A 304 -0.30 58.80 -43.07
C GLY A 304 0.14 59.30 -44.46
N ILE A 305 0.45 58.39 -45.39
CA ILE A 305 0.81 58.77 -46.77
C ILE A 305 -0.34 59.53 -47.45
N ARG A 306 -1.58 59.05 -47.32
CA ARG A 306 -2.76 59.70 -47.91
C ARG A 306 -3.01 61.09 -47.34
N ALA A 307 -2.79 61.27 -46.03
CA ALA A 307 -2.94 62.58 -45.39
C ALA A 307 -1.87 63.58 -45.88
N GLU A 308 -0.61 63.14 -46.02
CA GLU A 308 0.48 64.02 -46.46
C GLU A 308 0.43 64.37 -47.95
N GLU A 309 -0.09 63.48 -48.80
CA GLU A 309 -0.35 63.77 -50.22
C GLU A 309 -1.34 64.94 -50.38
N GLY A 310 -2.40 64.97 -49.58
CA GLY A 310 -3.38 66.06 -49.59
C GLY A 310 -2.85 67.41 -49.07
N ASN A 311 -1.71 67.44 -48.36
CA ASN A 311 -1.08 68.69 -47.91
C ASN A 311 -0.17 69.32 -48.98
N THR A 312 0.16 68.60 -50.06
CA THR A 312 1.06 69.07 -51.12
C THR A 312 0.50 70.30 -51.85
N GLU A 313 -0.81 70.35 -52.09
CA GLU A 313 -1.49 71.47 -52.76
C GLU A 313 -1.35 72.80 -52.00
N LYS A 314 -1.18 72.76 -50.67
CA LYS A 314 -1.02 73.96 -49.84
C LYS A 314 0.37 74.60 -49.98
N PHE A 315 1.38 73.81 -50.33
CA PHE A 315 2.74 74.33 -50.56
C PHE A 315 2.85 75.00 -51.93
N ASP A 316 2.15 74.48 -52.94
CA ASP A 316 2.12 75.06 -54.29
C ASP A 316 1.53 76.47 -54.30
N GLN A 317 0.41 76.68 -53.62
CA GLN A 317 -0.25 78.00 -53.54
C GLN A 317 0.63 79.06 -52.85
N LYS A 318 1.45 78.67 -51.86
CA LYS A 318 2.32 79.62 -51.13
C LYS A 318 3.57 80.02 -51.91
N LEU A 319 4.05 79.16 -52.81
CA LEU A 319 5.21 79.42 -53.65
C LEU A 319 4.92 80.47 -54.73
N GLU A 320 3.74 80.38 -55.37
CA GLU A 320 3.30 81.39 -56.34
C GLU A 320 3.17 82.78 -55.71
N GLU A 321 2.58 82.87 -54.51
CA GLU A 321 2.42 84.16 -53.82
C GLU A 321 3.77 84.81 -53.44
N CYS A 322 4.79 84.01 -53.12
CA CYS A 322 6.11 84.51 -52.76
C CYS A 322 6.91 84.98 -54.00
N GLN A 323 6.74 84.35 -55.16
CA GLN A 323 7.47 84.69 -56.38
C GLN A 323 7.15 86.10 -56.87
N VAL A 324 5.87 86.51 -56.80
CA VAL A 324 5.43 87.85 -57.21
C VAL A 324 6.12 88.95 -56.39
N LYS A 325 6.25 88.74 -55.09
CA LYS A 325 6.84 89.72 -54.16
C LYS A 325 8.37 89.85 -54.26
N VAL A 326 9.07 88.86 -54.84
CA VAL A 326 10.52 88.92 -55.08
C VAL A 326 10.83 89.88 -56.24
N ASN A 327 10.07 89.77 -57.32
CA ASN A 327 10.30 90.55 -58.54
C ASN A 327 10.15 92.07 -58.29
N GLU A 328 9.21 92.48 -57.43
CA GLU A 328 8.99 93.89 -57.08
C GLU A 328 10.13 94.53 -56.27
N ALA A 329 10.90 93.72 -55.52
CA ALA A 329 12.00 94.21 -54.69
C ALA A 329 13.28 94.41 -55.51
N GLU A 330 13.53 93.58 -56.53
CA GLU A 330 14.76 93.63 -57.35
C GLU A 330 14.88 94.91 -58.19
N GLU A 331 13.77 95.46 -58.69
CA GLU A 331 13.80 96.72 -59.44
C GLU A 331 14.23 97.94 -58.60
N LYS A 332 13.91 97.94 -57.30
CA LYS A 332 14.26 99.04 -56.38
C LYS A 332 15.74 99.06 -56.01
N TYR A 333 16.40 97.91 -55.96
CA TYR A 333 17.83 97.81 -55.64
C TYR A 333 18.71 98.40 -56.76
N LYS A 334 18.35 98.14 -58.02
CA LYS A 334 19.14 98.50 -59.20
C LYS A 334 19.34 100.01 -59.37
N THR A 335 18.36 100.82 -58.94
CA THR A 335 18.37 102.28 -59.06
C THR A 335 19.23 102.99 -58.01
N ILE A 336 19.56 102.34 -56.88
CA ILE A 336 20.35 102.92 -55.80
C ILE A 336 21.86 102.64 -56.00
N GLN A 337 22.21 101.54 -56.66
CA GLN A 337 23.60 101.11 -56.86
C GLN A 337 24.42 102.03 -57.77
N GLU A 338 23.79 102.68 -58.74
CA GLU A 338 24.45 103.58 -59.69
C GLU A 338 24.97 104.88 -59.06
N LYS A 339 24.49 105.28 -57.87
CA LYS A 339 24.90 106.52 -57.18
C LYS A 339 26.15 106.37 -56.30
N LEU A 340 26.53 105.15 -55.93
CA LEU A 340 27.57 104.88 -54.91
C LEU A 340 28.98 104.72 -55.50
N VAL A 341 29.10 104.41 -56.80
CA VAL A 341 30.38 104.17 -57.49
C VAL A 341 31.22 105.45 -57.60
N THR A 342 30.60 106.63 -57.65
CA THR A 342 31.26 107.93 -57.85
C THR A 342 31.99 108.51 -56.64
N ILE A 343 31.79 108.00 -55.41
CA ILE A 343 32.33 108.59 -54.16
C ILE A 343 33.54 107.80 -53.61
N ASN A 344 33.78 106.58 -54.08
CA ASN A 344 34.75 105.66 -53.47
C ASN A 344 36.21 105.81 -53.98
N GLU A 345 36.45 106.67 -54.98
CA GLU A 345 37.78 106.85 -55.59
C GLU A 345 38.72 107.78 -54.78
N GLU A 346 38.24 108.56 -53.80
CA GLU A 346 39.07 109.44 -52.96
C GLU A 346 39.63 108.79 -51.67
N ALA A 347 39.11 107.63 -51.24
CA ALA A 347 39.48 106.98 -49.97
C ALA A 347 40.72 106.04 -50.04
N GLU A 348 41.13 105.60 -51.22
CA GLU A 348 42.18 104.56 -51.38
C GLU A 348 43.63 105.03 -51.10
N THR A 349 43.87 106.32 -50.84
CA THR A 349 45.24 106.86 -50.69
C THR A 349 45.78 106.89 -49.24
N LEU A 350 44.96 106.68 -48.20
CA LEU A 350 45.35 106.84 -46.78
C LEU A 350 45.44 105.53 -45.96
N GLN A 351 45.02 104.38 -46.52
CA GLN A 351 44.98 103.07 -45.82
C GLN A 351 46.34 102.42 -45.46
N PRO A 352 47.45 102.55 -46.24
CA PRO A 352 48.68 101.79 -46.00
C PRO A 352 49.43 102.14 -44.71
N GLN A 353 49.30 103.38 -44.21
CA GLN A 353 50.07 103.85 -43.03
C GLN A 353 49.51 103.31 -41.69
N CYS A 354 48.23 102.92 -41.64
CA CYS A 354 47.59 102.39 -40.43
C CYS A 354 48.00 100.92 -40.12
N ILE A 355 48.33 100.13 -41.16
CA ILE A 355 48.65 98.70 -41.02
C ILE A 355 50.02 98.49 -40.36
N LEU A 356 51.01 99.35 -40.65
CA LEU A 356 52.38 99.23 -40.13
C LEU A 356 52.47 99.48 -38.60
N LEU A 357 51.74 100.46 -38.08
CA LEU A 357 51.77 100.80 -36.65
C LEU A 357 51.01 99.78 -35.78
N LYS A 358 50.01 99.08 -36.34
CA LYS A 358 49.26 98.02 -35.64
C LYS A 358 50.11 96.78 -35.34
N ALA A 359 51.06 96.46 -36.21
CA ALA A 359 51.92 95.29 -36.07
C ALA A 359 52.97 95.43 -34.94
N ASP A 360 53.49 96.64 -34.70
CA ASP A 360 54.49 96.93 -33.65
C ASP A 360 53.90 96.77 -32.22
N VAL A 361 52.64 97.18 -32.03
CA VAL A 361 51.90 97.02 -30.76
C VAL A 361 51.69 95.54 -30.41
N GLN A 362 51.34 94.70 -31.39
CA GLN A 362 51.07 93.28 -31.16
C GLN A 362 52.31 92.48 -30.76
N ALA A 363 53.49 92.83 -31.29
CA ALA A 363 54.74 92.14 -30.98
C ALA A 363 55.17 92.34 -29.52
N ARG A 364 55.08 93.56 -29.00
CA ARG A 364 55.47 93.91 -27.61
C ARG A 364 54.56 93.26 -26.57
N ARG A 365 53.27 93.08 -26.90
CA ARG A 365 52.26 92.47 -26.01
C ARG A 365 52.50 90.99 -25.76
N LYS A 366 53.14 90.30 -26.72
CA LYS A 366 53.44 88.87 -26.63
C LYS A 366 54.61 88.57 -25.68
N ALA A 367 55.62 89.44 -25.63
CA ALA A 367 56.79 89.27 -24.76
C ALA A 367 56.46 89.36 -23.26
N VAL A 368 55.46 90.17 -22.87
CA VAL A 368 55.02 90.30 -21.46
C VAL A 368 54.35 89.01 -20.97
N ASN A 369 53.48 88.40 -21.77
CA ASN A 369 52.76 87.19 -21.39
C ASN A 369 53.66 85.97 -21.18
N GLU A 370 54.79 85.87 -21.89
CA GLU A 370 55.73 84.75 -21.74
C GLU A 370 56.49 84.79 -20.41
N ALA A 371 56.80 85.98 -19.87
CA ALA A 371 57.44 86.15 -18.56
C ALA A 371 56.49 85.79 -17.38
N GLU A 372 55.19 86.03 -17.53
CA GLU A 372 54.17 85.75 -16.50
C GLU A 372 53.98 84.25 -16.21
N VAL A 373 54.08 83.43 -17.25
CA VAL A 373 53.88 81.97 -17.15
C VAL A 373 55.00 81.29 -16.34
N LEU A 374 56.24 81.78 -16.46
CA LEU A 374 57.40 81.21 -15.77
C LEU A 374 57.38 81.47 -14.25
N TYR A 375 56.95 82.66 -13.84
CA TYR A 375 56.80 83.00 -12.41
C TYR A 375 55.79 82.10 -11.68
N ASN A 376 54.65 81.82 -12.33
CA ASN A 376 53.58 81.02 -11.72
C ASN A 376 53.94 79.53 -11.56
N ARG A 377 54.86 79.00 -12.39
CA ARG A 377 55.30 77.60 -12.32
C ARG A 377 56.12 77.31 -11.05
N VAL A 378 57.11 78.14 -10.75
CA VAL A 378 58.01 77.97 -9.58
C VAL A 378 57.28 78.14 -8.25
N LYS A 379 56.26 79.00 -8.19
CA LYS A 379 55.43 79.24 -7.00
C LYS A 379 54.63 78.02 -6.54
N THR A 380 54.28 77.13 -7.46
CA THR A 380 53.41 75.97 -7.18
C THR A 380 54.21 74.79 -6.62
N GLU A 381 55.48 74.66 -7.01
CA GLU A 381 56.40 73.59 -6.60
C GLU A 381 56.84 73.74 -5.12
N LEU A 382 57.04 74.97 -4.66
CA LEU A 382 57.42 75.28 -3.27
C LEU A 382 56.36 74.88 -2.22
N LYS A 383 55.07 74.91 -2.58
CA LYS A 383 53.95 74.56 -1.67
C LYS A 383 53.80 73.05 -1.46
N ARG A 384 54.29 72.22 -2.38
CA ARG A 384 54.17 70.76 -2.30
C ARG A 384 55.18 70.16 -1.33
N LEU A 385 56.45 70.57 -1.43
CA LEU A 385 57.55 70.06 -0.60
C LEU A 385 57.40 70.37 0.90
N GLY A 386 56.64 71.41 1.27
CA GLY A 386 56.40 71.76 2.68
C GLY A 386 55.47 70.83 3.45
N LYS A 387 54.51 70.18 2.78
CA LYS A 387 53.53 69.30 3.45
C LYS A 387 54.10 67.92 3.80
N ASP A 388 55.09 67.44 3.05
CA ASP A 388 55.65 66.10 3.22
C ASP A 388 56.65 66.01 4.40
N ASN A 389 57.23 67.15 4.85
CA ASN A 389 58.22 67.19 5.94
C ASN A 389 57.58 67.15 7.35
N GLU A 390 56.30 67.50 7.47
CA GLU A 390 55.58 67.64 8.74
C GLU A 390 54.99 66.30 9.22
N GLN A 391 54.58 65.43 8.29
CA GLN A 391 54.02 64.10 8.61
C GLN A 391 55.06 63.08 9.12
N LEU A 392 56.33 63.23 8.73
CA LEU A 392 57.42 62.32 9.12
C LEU A 392 57.91 62.50 10.57
N ARG A 393 57.71 63.68 11.19
CA ARG A 393 58.20 63.96 12.55
C ARG A 393 57.30 63.40 13.65
N ASN A 394 55.99 63.41 13.44
CA ASN A 394 55.01 62.96 14.43
C ASN A 394 55.05 61.45 14.67
N ARG A 395 55.62 60.66 13.74
CA ARG A 395 55.67 59.19 13.82
C ARG A 395 56.88 58.65 14.60
N ILE A 396 57.92 59.46 14.81
CA ILE A 396 59.16 59.09 15.52
C ILE A 396 59.04 59.26 17.04
N GLU A 397 58.12 60.12 17.49
CA GLU A 397 57.97 60.51 18.91
C GLU A 397 57.09 59.52 19.72
N GLU A 398 56.17 58.81 19.05
CA GLU A 398 55.30 57.80 19.68
C GLU A 398 56.03 56.49 20.05
N MET A 399 57.14 56.15 19.38
CA MET A 399 57.87 54.89 19.61
C MET A 399 58.94 54.93 20.73
N LYS A 400 59.15 56.08 21.38
CA LYS A 400 60.17 56.23 22.46
C LYS A 400 59.64 56.00 23.90
N ASN A 401 58.32 55.86 24.12
CA ASN A 401 57.73 56.02 25.45
C ASN A 401 57.08 54.76 26.09
N SER A 402 57.42 53.53 25.70
CA SER A 402 56.87 52.32 26.33
C SER A 402 57.88 51.19 26.56
N ALA A 403 58.87 51.43 27.41
CA ALA A 403 59.74 50.39 27.98
C ALA A 403 59.79 50.47 29.52
N ASN A 404 59.41 49.37 30.19
CA ASN A 404 59.64 48.94 31.59
C ASN A 404 58.44 48.94 32.57
N ARG A 405 58.01 47.72 32.97
CA ARG A 405 58.06 47.14 34.35
C ARG A 405 57.09 45.96 34.50
N ILE A 406 57.58 44.75 34.82
CA ILE A 406 56.83 43.73 35.59
C ILE A 406 57.79 43.02 36.58
N SER A 407 57.37 42.97 37.85
CA SER A 407 58.03 42.33 39.00
C SER A 407 57.29 41.03 39.39
N VAL A 408 57.99 40.13 40.08
CA VAL A 408 57.60 38.74 40.41
C VAL A 408 56.27 38.52 41.20
N PRO A 409 55.63 39.48 41.91
CA PRO A 409 54.36 39.21 42.61
C PRO A 409 53.14 38.89 41.72
N GLU A 410 53.12 39.34 40.46
CA GLU A 410 51.95 39.16 39.58
C GLU A 410 51.75 37.73 39.07
N LYS A 411 52.80 36.89 39.02
CA LYS A 411 52.69 35.49 38.55
C LYS A 411 51.85 34.61 39.47
N MET A 412 51.93 34.82 40.79
CA MET A 412 51.20 34.03 41.80
C MET A 412 49.71 34.41 41.86
N GLU A 413 49.38 35.69 41.65
CA GLU A 413 48.00 36.19 41.65
C GLU A 413 47.26 35.77 40.36
N LYS A 414 47.97 35.76 39.22
CA LYS A 414 47.48 35.21 37.95
C LYS A 414 47.14 33.71 38.04
N GLN A 415 47.98 32.90 38.69
CA GLN A 415 47.72 31.46 38.86
C GLN A 415 46.48 31.17 39.75
N ARG A 416 46.28 31.93 40.84
CA ARG A 416 45.05 31.80 41.66
C ARG A 416 43.79 32.16 40.89
N LYS A 417 43.84 33.20 40.07
CA LYS A 417 42.69 33.65 39.27
C LYS A 417 42.33 32.63 38.18
N ILE A 418 43.32 32.02 37.53
CA ILE A 418 43.11 30.92 36.59
C ILE A 418 42.42 29.72 37.27
N ALA A 419 42.83 29.35 38.49
CA ALA A 419 42.19 28.24 39.23
C ALA A 419 40.71 28.49 39.56
N GLN A 420 40.37 29.70 40.04
CA GLN A 420 38.97 30.09 40.33
C GLN A 420 38.09 30.13 39.07
N LEU A 421 38.64 30.57 37.94
CA LEU A 421 37.93 30.58 36.65
C LEU A 421 37.69 29.16 36.14
N LYS A 422 38.62 28.21 36.36
CA LYS A 422 38.43 26.79 36.01
C LYS A 422 37.32 26.12 36.83
N GLU A 423 37.18 26.44 38.12
CA GLU A 423 36.09 25.92 38.97
C GLU A 423 34.71 26.44 38.53
N LYS A 424 34.60 27.74 38.23
CA LYS A 424 33.36 28.33 37.68
C LYS A 424 33.00 27.75 36.31
N LEU A 425 34.01 27.48 35.48
CA LEU A 425 33.81 26.86 34.17
C LEU A 425 33.20 25.46 34.30
N GLN A 426 33.62 24.68 35.31
CA GLN A 426 33.07 23.36 35.61
C GLN A 426 31.61 23.47 36.07
N ALA A 427 31.29 24.40 36.98
CA ALA A 427 29.92 24.61 37.46
C ALA A 427 28.94 25.01 36.34
N PHE A 428 29.35 25.89 35.41
CA PHE A 428 28.52 26.24 34.25
C PHE A 428 28.32 25.06 33.28
N HIS A 429 29.30 24.16 33.17
CA HIS A 429 29.18 22.97 32.33
C HIS A 429 28.19 21.97 32.93
N ASP A 430 28.21 21.77 34.25
CA ASP A 430 27.26 20.90 34.95
C ASP A 430 25.82 21.44 34.83
N GLU A 431 25.63 22.76 34.91
CA GLU A 431 24.33 23.40 34.70
C GLU A 431 23.84 23.25 33.25
N GLU A 432 24.73 23.37 32.25
CA GLU A 432 24.42 23.15 30.84
C GLU A 432 23.92 21.71 30.58
N VAL A 433 24.53 20.71 31.22
CA VAL A 433 24.11 19.30 31.12
C VAL A 433 22.71 19.10 31.71
N MET A 434 22.42 19.68 32.87
CA MET A 434 21.10 19.59 33.52
C MET A 434 19.98 20.20 32.66
N ILE A 435 20.23 21.36 32.05
CA ILE A 435 19.26 21.99 31.15
C ILE A 435 19.08 21.17 29.88
N GLY A 436 20.15 20.57 29.35
CA GLY A 436 20.08 19.63 28.24
C GLY A 436 19.09 18.49 28.51
N GLN A 437 19.16 17.87 29.68
CA GLN A 437 18.24 16.79 30.08
C GLN A 437 16.78 17.27 30.20
N GLN A 438 16.54 18.46 30.75
CA GLN A 438 15.19 19.04 30.84
C GLN A 438 14.61 19.37 29.46
N MET A 439 15.44 19.88 28.55
CA MET A 439 15.04 20.14 27.17
C MET A 439 14.63 18.86 26.44
N ASP A 440 15.36 17.76 26.64
CA ASP A 440 15.02 16.46 26.07
C ASP A 440 13.66 15.94 26.60
N GLN A 441 13.36 16.12 27.89
CA GLN A 441 12.08 15.75 28.49
C GLN A 441 10.90 16.52 27.85
N PHE A 442 11.00 17.84 27.73
CA PHE A 442 9.95 18.64 27.08
C PHE A 442 9.81 18.29 25.60
N GLN A 443 10.92 18.01 24.91
CA GLN A 443 10.90 17.63 23.51
C GLN A 443 10.23 16.26 23.28
N GLN A 444 10.43 15.29 24.19
CA GLN A 444 9.70 14.02 24.19
C GLN A 444 8.20 14.21 24.48
N ALA A 445 7.83 15.09 25.42
CA ALA A 445 6.43 15.37 25.73
C ALA A 445 5.69 16.00 24.53
N ILE A 446 6.33 16.96 23.84
CA ILE A 446 5.79 17.57 22.61
C ILE A 446 5.58 16.52 21.53
N TYR A 447 6.55 15.60 21.34
CA TYR A 447 6.45 14.53 20.36
C TYR A 447 5.23 13.64 20.62
N LYS A 448 5.05 13.17 21.87
CA LYS A 448 3.90 12.34 22.26
C LYS A 448 2.56 13.04 22.01
N HIS A 449 2.43 14.29 22.45
CA HIS A 449 1.19 15.04 22.25
C HIS A 449 0.90 15.35 20.77
N LYS A 450 1.93 15.59 19.94
CA LYS A 450 1.75 15.75 18.49
C LYS A 450 1.28 14.46 17.80
N GLU A 451 1.74 13.31 18.26
CA GLU A 451 1.26 12.01 17.77
C GLU A 451 -0.22 11.78 18.13
N GLU A 452 -0.61 12.12 19.37
CA GLU A 452 -2.00 12.07 19.84
C GLU A 452 -2.90 13.06 19.08
N ASP A 453 -2.46 14.30 18.85
CA ASP A 453 -3.17 15.30 18.02
C ASP A 453 -3.41 14.78 16.61
N ALA A 454 -2.38 14.24 15.96
CA ALA A 454 -2.49 13.69 14.60
C ALA A 454 -3.48 12.52 14.53
N LYS A 455 -3.53 11.66 15.57
CA LYS A 455 -4.50 10.57 15.67
C LYS A 455 -5.93 11.11 15.79
N LEU A 456 -6.16 12.03 16.71
CA LEU A 456 -7.49 12.61 16.97
C LEU A 456 -8.01 13.46 15.81
N ARG A 457 -7.14 14.15 15.05
CA ARG A 457 -7.55 14.87 13.84
C ARG A 457 -8.05 13.95 12.73
N ARG A 458 -7.47 12.76 12.61
CA ARG A 458 -7.98 11.74 11.67
C ARG A 458 -9.36 11.25 12.12
N GLU A 459 -9.51 10.92 13.40
CA GLU A 459 -10.80 10.52 13.98
C GLU A 459 -11.87 11.63 13.83
N GLU A 460 -11.52 12.89 14.05
CA GLU A 460 -12.40 14.05 13.81
C GLU A 460 -12.81 14.13 12.33
N GLY A 461 -11.86 13.98 11.42
CA GLY A 461 -12.11 13.98 9.97
C GLY A 461 -13.08 12.90 9.54
N ASP A 462 -12.87 11.67 10.01
CA ASP A 462 -13.73 10.51 9.71
C ASP A 462 -15.14 10.72 10.28
N MET A 463 -15.25 11.14 11.56
CA MET A 463 -16.53 11.44 12.19
C MET A 463 -17.29 12.57 11.48
N LYS A 464 -16.57 13.59 10.99
CA LYS A 464 -17.16 14.70 10.24
C LYS A 464 -17.69 14.25 8.88
N GLN A 465 -16.95 13.44 8.14
CA GLN A 465 -17.42 12.87 6.87
C GLN A 465 -18.68 12.01 7.05
N GLU A 466 -18.71 11.16 8.08
CA GLU A 466 -19.88 10.36 8.40
C GLU A 466 -21.09 11.23 8.78
N LEU A 467 -20.87 12.29 9.58
CA LEU A 467 -21.91 13.23 9.97
C LEU A 467 -22.48 13.97 8.76
N ASP A 468 -21.62 14.46 7.86
CA ASP A 468 -22.03 15.17 6.65
C ASP A 468 -22.82 14.26 5.70
N ALA A 469 -22.42 12.98 5.57
CA ALA A 469 -23.16 11.99 4.79
C ALA A 469 -24.56 11.73 5.37
N LYS A 470 -24.67 11.52 6.69
CA LYS A 470 -25.98 11.31 7.35
C LYS A 470 -26.86 12.55 7.29
N GLN A 471 -26.29 13.75 7.46
CA GLN A 471 -27.02 15.00 7.31
C GLN A 471 -27.52 15.22 5.87
N LYS A 472 -26.71 14.85 4.87
CA LYS A 472 -27.14 14.89 3.46
C LYS A 472 -28.30 13.94 3.22
N GLN A 473 -28.22 12.69 3.68
CA GLN A 473 -29.30 11.71 3.58
C GLN A 473 -30.58 12.20 4.26
N LEU A 474 -30.46 12.80 5.45
CA LEU A 474 -31.59 13.37 6.18
C LEU A 474 -32.24 14.55 5.45
N ARG A 475 -31.44 15.43 4.82
CA ARG A 475 -31.96 16.51 3.96
C ARG A 475 -32.71 15.94 2.75
N GLU A 476 -32.12 14.96 2.07
CA GLU A 476 -32.75 14.30 0.91
C GLU A 476 -34.09 13.64 1.28
N LEU A 477 -34.15 12.96 2.42
CA LEU A 477 -35.39 12.35 2.93
C LEU A 477 -36.45 13.40 3.31
N ARG A 478 -36.06 14.50 3.95
CA ARG A 478 -36.98 15.62 4.26
C ARG A 478 -37.52 16.28 2.99
N ASP A 479 -36.67 16.52 2.00
CA ASP A 479 -37.08 17.08 0.71
C ASP A 479 -38.06 16.15 -0.01
N SER A 480 -37.88 14.84 0.13
CA SER A 480 -38.75 13.82 -0.46
C SER A 480 -40.19 13.80 0.10
N LYS A 481 -40.42 14.42 1.27
CA LYS A 481 -41.76 14.63 1.85
C LYS A 481 -42.59 15.62 1.02
N THR A 482 -41.93 16.57 0.36
CA THR A 482 -42.59 17.63 -0.43
C THR A 482 -42.85 17.21 -1.88
N ASN A 483 -41.99 16.37 -2.46
CA ASN A 483 -42.12 15.89 -3.83
C ASN A 483 -41.62 14.44 -3.94
N ILE A 484 -42.55 13.53 -4.24
CA ILE A 484 -42.30 12.09 -4.36
C ILE A 484 -41.21 11.79 -5.41
N PHE A 485 -41.13 12.58 -6.49
CA PHE A 485 -40.13 12.37 -7.55
C PHE A 485 -38.69 12.61 -7.08
N LYS A 486 -38.47 13.38 -6.01
CA LYS A 486 -37.13 13.57 -5.41
C LYS A 486 -36.57 12.28 -4.79
N ARG A 487 -37.42 11.29 -4.46
CA ARG A 487 -36.98 9.96 -3.98
C ARG A 487 -36.17 9.19 -5.01
N PHE A 488 -36.43 9.43 -6.30
CA PHE A 488 -35.70 8.81 -7.41
C PHE A 488 -34.46 9.63 -7.81
N GLY A 489 -34.22 10.77 -7.14
CA GLY A 489 -33.08 11.65 -7.32
C GLY A 489 -33.47 13.12 -7.25
N GLN A 490 -32.63 13.95 -6.62
CA GLN A 490 -32.91 15.39 -6.44
C GLN A 490 -33.10 16.16 -7.77
N HIS A 491 -32.49 15.70 -8.86
CA HIS A 491 -32.59 16.30 -10.19
C HIS A 491 -33.78 15.79 -11.01
N VAL A 492 -34.47 14.73 -10.57
CA VAL A 492 -35.56 14.09 -11.32
C VAL A 492 -36.74 15.04 -11.59
N PRO A 493 -37.22 15.88 -10.64
CA PRO A 493 -38.29 16.83 -10.94
C PRO A 493 -37.94 17.80 -12.07
N SER A 494 -36.73 18.36 -12.06
CA SER A 494 -36.25 19.25 -13.12
C SER A 494 -36.12 18.53 -14.46
N PHE A 495 -35.67 17.27 -14.45
CA PHE A 495 -35.63 16.44 -15.65
C PHE A 495 -37.02 16.15 -16.22
N LEU A 496 -38.01 15.82 -15.37
CA LEU A 496 -39.38 15.60 -15.79
C LEU A 496 -40.02 16.85 -16.40
N GLU A 497 -39.69 18.03 -15.87
CA GLU A 497 -40.10 19.31 -16.45
C GLU A 497 -39.49 19.54 -17.85
N ALA A 498 -38.22 19.20 -18.04
CA ALA A 498 -37.57 19.25 -19.34
C ALA A 498 -38.19 18.26 -20.35
N VAL A 499 -38.56 17.05 -19.91
CA VAL A 499 -39.28 16.07 -20.74
C VAL A 499 -40.66 16.60 -21.14
N GLU A 500 -41.38 17.22 -20.21
CA GLU A 500 -42.69 17.83 -20.47
C GLU A 500 -42.57 18.99 -21.47
N THR A 501 -41.54 19.82 -21.35
CA THR A 501 -41.29 20.92 -22.29
C THR A 501 -40.98 20.39 -23.69
N ALA A 502 -40.10 19.39 -23.78
CA ALA A 502 -39.76 18.77 -25.07
C ALA A 502 -40.97 18.08 -25.74
N TYR A 503 -41.87 17.49 -24.96
CA TYR A 503 -43.12 16.92 -25.49
C TYR A 503 -44.05 18.01 -26.03
N ARG A 504 -44.23 19.13 -25.32
CA ARG A 504 -45.04 20.26 -25.78
C ARG A 504 -44.48 20.92 -27.04
N GLN A 505 -43.17 20.88 -27.23
CA GLN A 505 -42.48 21.37 -28.43
C GLN A 505 -42.57 20.39 -29.62
N GLY A 506 -43.21 19.23 -29.45
CA GLY A 506 -43.38 18.23 -30.51
C GLY A 506 -42.14 17.39 -30.80
N HIS A 507 -41.12 17.40 -29.92
CA HIS A 507 -39.91 16.57 -30.09
C HIS A 507 -40.16 15.09 -29.81
N PHE A 508 -41.22 14.75 -29.07
CA PHE A 508 -41.65 13.38 -28.80
C PHE A 508 -42.96 13.07 -29.51
N LYS A 509 -43.07 11.88 -30.11
CA LYS A 509 -44.32 11.39 -30.73
C LYS A 509 -45.31 10.92 -29.68
N ARG A 510 -44.85 10.17 -28.67
CA ARG A 510 -45.59 9.89 -27.44
C ARG A 510 -44.73 10.25 -26.23
N LYS A 511 -45.35 10.82 -25.21
CA LYS A 511 -44.66 11.25 -24.00
C LYS A 511 -44.04 10.05 -23.26
N PRO A 512 -42.72 10.03 -22.99
CA PRO A 512 -42.11 8.98 -22.18
C PRO A 512 -42.68 8.92 -20.76
N VAL A 513 -42.82 7.72 -20.21
CA VAL A 513 -43.41 7.48 -18.87
C VAL A 513 -42.35 6.97 -17.92
N GLY A 514 -42.11 7.69 -16.82
CA GLY A 514 -41.19 7.26 -15.76
C GLY A 514 -40.90 8.38 -14.75
N PRO A 515 -40.11 8.11 -13.69
CA PRO A 515 -39.59 6.80 -13.32
C PRO A 515 -40.73 5.83 -12.93
N LEU A 516 -40.66 4.55 -13.33
CA LEU A 516 -41.78 3.59 -13.15
C LEU A 516 -42.24 3.44 -11.70
N GLY A 517 -41.30 3.56 -10.75
CA GLY A 517 -41.54 3.51 -9.32
C GLY A 517 -42.52 4.56 -8.79
N ALA A 518 -42.70 5.67 -9.51
CA ALA A 518 -43.63 6.72 -9.11
C ALA A 518 -45.10 6.38 -9.40
N PHE A 519 -45.36 5.39 -10.27
CA PHE A 519 -46.70 4.97 -10.73
C PHE A 519 -47.14 3.64 -10.11
N ILE A 520 -46.40 3.12 -9.12
CA ILE A 520 -46.68 1.84 -8.47
C ILE A 520 -46.81 2.03 -6.96
N HIS A 521 -47.88 1.47 -6.39
CA HIS A 521 -48.20 1.60 -4.98
C HIS A 521 -48.43 0.21 -4.37
N PRO A 522 -47.61 -0.21 -3.38
CA PRO A 522 -47.87 -1.43 -2.63
C PRO A 522 -49.18 -1.34 -1.84
N LYS A 523 -50.07 -2.34 -2.04
CA LYS A 523 -51.30 -2.47 -1.25
C LYS A 523 -51.01 -2.79 0.21
N ASP A 524 -50.00 -3.64 0.44
CA ASP A 524 -49.47 -3.96 1.77
C ASP A 524 -48.10 -3.30 1.96
N ALA A 525 -47.98 -2.46 2.99
CA ALA A 525 -46.75 -1.73 3.29
C ALA A 525 -45.60 -2.66 3.73
N GLU A 526 -45.89 -3.80 4.34
CA GLU A 526 -44.87 -4.77 4.78
C GLU A 526 -44.15 -5.43 3.60
N LEU A 527 -44.83 -5.52 2.44
CA LEU A 527 -44.29 -6.12 1.22
C LEU A 527 -43.44 -5.15 0.38
N SER A 528 -43.29 -3.90 0.80
CA SER A 528 -42.57 -2.87 0.03
C SER A 528 -41.12 -3.26 -0.27
N LEU A 529 -40.43 -3.85 0.71
CA LEU A 529 -39.04 -4.33 0.53
C LEU A 529 -38.96 -5.51 -0.44
N ALA A 530 -39.91 -6.45 -0.33
CA ALA A 530 -40.01 -7.60 -1.22
C ALA A 530 -40.22 -7.16 -2.68
N ILE A 531 -41.12 -6.19 -2.88
CA ILE A 531 -41.45 -5.62 -4.20
C ILE A 531 -40.25 -4.85 -4.76
N GLU A 532 -39.58 -3.99 -3.98
CA GLU A 532 -38.38 -3.29 -4.44
C GLU A 532 -37.23 -4.23 -4.77
N SER A 533 -37.03 -5.28 -3.96
CA SER A 533 -36.01 -6.31 -4.20
C SER A 533 -36.30 -7.11 -5.48
N CYS A 534 -37.59 -7.29 -5.81
CA CYS A 534 -38.01 -7.90 -7.06
C CYS A 534 -37.77 -6.99 -8.27
N LEU A 535 -38.13 -5.70 -8.17
CA LEU A 535 -38.08 -4.76 -9.30
C LEU A 535 -36.69 -4.15 -9.54
N LYS A 536 -35.85 -4.06 -8.51
CA LYS A 536 -34.47 -3.55 -8.58
C LYS A 536 -34.39 -2.21 -9.33
N SER A 537 -33.54 -2.10 -10.35
CA SER A 537 -33.35 -0.87 -11.13
C SER A 537 -34.57 -0.47 -11.99
N LEU A 538 -35.53 -1.37 -12.21
CA LEU A 538 -36.75 -1.06 -12.99
C LEU A 538 -37.59 0.02 -12.31
N VAL A 539 -37.49 0.16 -10.98
CA VAL A 539 -38.14 1.20 -10.19
C VAL A 539 -37.72 2.61 -10.66
N GLN A 540 -36.53 2.78 -11.22
CA GLN A 540 -36.04 4.05 -11.76
C GLN A 540 -36.20 4.18 -13.28
N ALA A 541 -36.62 3.12 -13.98
CA ALA A 541 -36.63 3.07 -15.43
C ALA A 541 -37.66 4.04 -16.05
N PHE A 542 -37.49 4.33 -17.33
CA PHE A 542 -38.44 5.09 -18.14
C PHE A 542 -38.89 4.22 -19.32
N CYS A 543 -40.17 4.20 -19.66
CA CYS A 543 -40.68 3.52 -20.86
C CYS A 543 -40.96 4.54 -21.98
N CYS A 544 -40.54 4.21 -23.21
CA CYS A 544 -40.76 4.98 -24.44
C CYS A 544 -41.57 4.14 -25.44
N ASP A 545 -42.43 4.79 -26.24
CA ASP A 545 -43.29 4.10 -27.21
C ASP A 545 -42.49 3.55 -28.41
N ASN A 546 -41.42 4.23 -28.81
CA ASN A 546 -40.64 3.93 -30.00
C ASN A 546 -39.18 4.37 -29.88
N HIS A 547 -38.31 3.83 -30.75
CA HIS A 547 -36.87 4.13 -30.76
C HIS A 547 -36.54 5.58 -31.15
N SER A 548 -37.45 6.32 -31.83
CA SER A 548 -37.22 7.75 -32.07
C SER A 548 -37.32 8.56 -30.77
N ASP A 549 -38.35 8.29 -29.97
CA ASP A 549 -38.55 8.93 -28.66
C ASP A 549 -37.44 8.52 -27.67
N GLU A 550 -36.98 7.27 -27.74
CA GLU A 550 -35.80 6.82 -26.96
C GLU A 550 -34.57 7.70 -27.18
N ARG A 551 -34.24 8.03 -28.43
CA ARG A 551 -33.06 8.85 -28.76
C ARG A 551 -33.18 10.26 -28.19
N VAL A 552 -34.36 10.86 -28.27
CA VAL A 552 -34.64 12.19 -27.72
C VAL A 552 -34.51 12.17 -26.19
N LEU A 553 -35.06 11.14 -25.54
CA LEU A 553 -34.95 10.97 -24.09
C LEU A 553 -33.49 10.73 -23.65
N GLN A 554 -32.72 9.94 -24.40
CA GLN A 554 -31.29 9.72 -24.14
C GLN A 554 -30.47 11.02 -24.23
N GLN A 555 -30.79 11.89 -25.20
CA GLN A 555 -30.15 13.20 -25.34
C GLN A 555 -30.48 14.11 -24.16
N LEU A 556 -31.75 14.18 -23.74
CA LEU A 556 -32.14 14.95 -22.56
C LEU A 556 -31.49 14.40 -21.28
N MET A 557 -31.48 13.08 -21.09
CA MET A 557 -30.82 12.45 -19.94
C MET A 557 -29.32 12.76 -19.89
N ALA A 558 -28.66 13.00 -21.03
CA ALA A 558 -27.25 13.34 -21.04
C ALA A 558 -26.91 14.67 -20.36
N ASN A 559 -27.88 15.60 -20.31
CA ASN A 559 -27.72 16.91 -19.70
C ASN A 559 -28.02 16.90 -18.19
N HIS A 560 -28.87 15.97 -17.73
CA HIS A 560 -29.34 15.93 -16.33
C HIS A 560 -28.70 14.82 -15.49
N TYR A 561 -28.15 13.76 -16.10
CA TYR A 561 -27.53 12.64 -15.39
C TYR A 561 -26.01 12.54 -15.64
N PRO A 562 -25.19 12.35 -14.58
CA PRO A 562 -23.75 12.13 -14.73
C PRO A 562 -23.44 10.82 -15.47
N ARG A 563 -22.29 10.77 -16.14
CA ARG A 563 -21.86 9.60 -16.93
C ARG A 563 -21.74 8.37 -16.02
N GLY A 564 -22.56 7.33 -16.28
CA GLY A 564 -22.51 6.04 -15.59
C GLY A 564 -23.66 5.74 -14.61
N LEU A 565 -24.49 6.73 -14.24
CA LEU A 565 -25.60 6.58 -13.27
C LEU A 565 -26.97 6.81 -13.92
N ARG A 566 -27.12 6.47 -15.20
CA ARG A 566 -28.34 6.75 -15.98
C ARG A 566 -29.39 5.65 -15.79
N PRO A 567 -30.68 5.99 -15.57
CA PRO A 567 -31.75 5.02 -15.54
C PRO A 567 -31.93 4.32 -16.89
N SER A 568 -32.40 3.06 -16.85
CA SER A 568 -32.68 2.30 -18.07
C SER A 568 -33.90 2.86 -18.81
N ILE A 569 -33.80 2.96 -20.13
CA ILE A 569 -34.93 3.29 -21.01
C ILE A 569 -35.42 2.00 -21.66
N ILE A 570 -36.71 1.72 -21.53
CA ILE A 570 -37.37 0.52 -22.06
C ILE A 570 -38.25 0.96 -23.22
N VAL A 571 -38.04 0.40 -24.40
CA VAL A 571 -38.86 0.73 -25.57
C VAL A 571 -39.91 -0.33 -25.77
N ASN A 572 -41.19 0.05 -25.63
CA ASN A 572 -42.33 -0.83 -25.86
C ASN A 572 -43.51 -0.03 -26.38
N LYS A 573 -44.26 -0.57 -27.34
CA LYS A 573 -45.40 0.15 -27.94
C LYS A 573 -46.47 0.35 -26.88
N PHE A 574 -46.89 1.59 -26.68
CA PHE A 574 -47.85 1.94 -25.64
C PHE A 574 -49.24 1.40 -25.99
N GLN A 575 -49.87 0.79 -25.00
CA GLN A 575 -51.22 0.26 -25.09
C GLN A 575 -52.05 0.79 -23.93
N ASP A 576 -53.31 1.14 -24.21
CA ASP A 576 -54.20 1.77 -23.25
C ASP A 576 -54.91 0.74 -22.33
N LYS A 577 -54.61 -0.55 -22.50
CA LYS A 577 -55.15 -1.65 -21.68
C LYS A 577 -54.02 -2.53 -21.15
N VAL A 578 -54.18 -3.01 -19.92
CA VAL A 578 -53.28 -3.99 -19.31
C VAL A 578 -53.44 -5.35 -20.01
N TYR A 579 -52.35 -6.07 -20.23
CA TYR A 579 -52.37 -7.41 -20.83
C TYR A 579 -53.22 -8.39 -20.03
N ASP A 580 -53.98 -9.23 -20.73
CA ASP A 580 -54.66 -10.36 -20.10
C ASP A 580 -53.67 -11.48 -19.79
N VAL A 581 -53.23 -11.53 -18.54
CA VAL A 581 -52.27 -12.51 -18.04
C VAL A 581 -52.91 -13.66 -17.28
N ARG A 582 -54.25 -13.78 -17.22
CA ARG A 582 -54.95 -14.78 -16.38
C ARG A 582 -54.53 -16.22 -16.66
N HIS A 583 -54.24 -16.54 -17.92
CA HIS A 583 -53.85 -17.88 -18.38
C HIS A 583 -52.39 -18.25 -18.04
N ARG A 584 -51.52 -17.26 -17.81
CA ARG A 584 -50.07 -17.44 -17.60
C ARG A 584 -49.55 -16.94 -16.26
N GLY A 585 -50.38 -16.25 -15.49
CA GLY A 585 -50.06 -15.78 -14.14
C GLY A 585 -50.12 -16.92 -13.12
N VAL A 586 -49.42 -16.72 -12.01
CA VAL A 586 -49.50 -17.59 -10.84
C VAL A 586 -50.77 -17.24 -10.04
N HIS A 587 -51.50 -18.27 -9.63
CA HIS A 587 -52.67 -18.13 -8.75
C HIS A 587 -52.45 -18.97 -7.51
N HIS A 588 -52.41 -18.33 -6.34
CA HIS A 588 -52.27 -19.00 -5.04
C HIS A 588 -53.30 -18.43 -4.05
N PRO A 589 -54.00 -19.27 -3.27
CA PRO A 589 -55.10 -18.81 -2.40
C PRO A 589 -54.64 -17.91 -1.25
N GLU A 590 -53.43 -18.12 -0.71
CA GLU A 590 -52.91 -17.38 0.46
C GLU A 590 -51.90 -16.28 0.09
N PHE A 591 -51.25 -16.35 -1.08
CA PHE A 591 -50.10 -15.49 -1.40
C PHE A 591 -50.34 -14.74 -2.71
N PRO A 592 -50.32 -13.40 -2.71
CA PRO A 592 -50.54 -12.63 -3.92
C PRO A 592 -49.32 -12.72 -4.85
N SER A 593 -49.56 -12.60 -6.15
CA SER A 593 -48.50 -12.27 -7.10
C SER A 593 -48.08 -10.81 -6.95
N VAL A 594 -46.87 -10.44 -7.40
CA VAL A 594 -46.41 -9.04 -7.41
C VAL A 594 -47.38 -8.14 -8.18
N LEU A 595 -47.93 -8.62 -9.31
CA LEU A 595 -48.94 -7.87 -10.07
C LEU A 595 -50.21 -7.60 -9.26
N THR A 596 -50.72 -8.59 -8.53
CA THR A 596 -51.96 -8.43 -7.72
C THR A 596 -51.74 -7.61 -6.45
N ALA A 597 -50.51 -7.61 -5.92
CA ALA A 597 -50.10 -6.89 -4.72
C ALA A 597 -49.84 -5.39 -4.95
N LEU A 598 -49.73 -4.98 -6.22
CA LEU A 598 -49.54 -3.59 -6.63
C LEU A 598 -50.87 -2.96 -7.07
N GLU A 599 -51.01 -1.66 -6.80
CA GLU A 599 -51.90 -0.74 -7.49
C GLU A 599 -51.01 0.07 -8.46
N ILE A 600 -51.34 0.06 -9.75
CA ILE A 600 -50.53 0.66 -10.81
C ILE A 600 -51.37 1.68 -11.57
N ASP A 601 -50.91 2.93 -11.57
CA ASP A 601 -51.69 4.08 -12.06
C ASP A 601 -51.79 4.13 -13.60
N ASP A 602 -50.82 3.53 -14.30
CA ASP A 602 -50.70 3.62 -15.76
C ASP A 602 -50.59 2.21 -16.41
N PRO A 603 -51.47 1.86 -17.38
CA PRO A 603 -51.44 0.58 -18.08
C PRO A 603 -50.12 0.28 -18.81
N VAL A 604 -49.42 1.30 -19.31
CA VAL A 604 -48.10 1.17 -19.94
C VAL A 604 -47.08 0.70 -18.91
N VAL A 605 -47.11 1.25 -17.70
CA VAL A 605 -46.20 0.84 -16.61
C VAL A 605 -46.47 -0.62 -16.22
N ALA A 606 -47.74 -1.01 -16.08
CA ALA A 606 -48.11 -2.39 -15.77
C ALA A 606 -47.61 -3.37 -16.84
N ASN A 607 -47.84 -3.06 -18.13
CA ASN A 607 -47.38 -3.87 -19.25
C ASN A 607 -45.84 -3.92 -19.33
N CYS A 608 -45.16 -2.80 -19.09
CA CYS A 608 -43.69 -2.71 -19.07
C CYS A 608 -43.10 -3.62 -17.97
N LEU A 609 -43.70 -3.66 -16.78
CA LEU A 609 -43.26 -4.55 -15.70
C LEU A 609 -43.57 -6.04 -15.96
N ILE A 610 -44.71 -6.33 -16.61
CA ILE A 610 -45.06 -7.69 -17.06
C ILE A 610 -44.04 -8.19 -18.08
N ASP A 611 -43.72 -7.40 -19.10
CA ASP A 611 -42.79 -7.80 -20.17
C ASP A 611 -41.35 -7.95 -19.66
N MET A 612 -40.89 -7.02 -18.82
CA MET A 612 -39.49 -7.01 -18.38
C MET A 612 -39.20 -7.95 -17.22
N ARG A 613 -40.11 -8.07 -16.24
CA ARG A 613 -39.89 -8.85 -15.02
C ARG A 613 -40.78 -10.08 -14.90
N GLY A 614 -41.94 -10.10 -15.57
CA GLY A 614 -42.93 -11.15 -15.43
C GLY A 614 -43.57 -11.13 -14.04
N ILE A 615 -43.97 -9.95 -13.56
CA ILE A 615 -44.49 -9.74 -12.21
C ILE A 615 -45.75 -10.55 -11.89
N GLU A 616 -46.46 -11.05 -12.91
CA GLU A 616 -47.60 -11.95 -12.77
C GLU A 616 -47.20 -13.38 -12.39
N LYS A 617 -45.93 -13.74 -12.48
CA LYS A 617 -45.39 -15.09 -12.23
C LYS A 617 -44.59 -15.17 -10.93
N ILE A 618 -44.61 -14.13 -10.11
CA ILE A 618 -43.78 -13.99 -8.92
C ILE A 618 -44.67 -13.86 -7.69
N LEU A 619 -44.49 -14.70 -6.68
CA LEU A 619 -45.26 -14.66 -5.43
C LEU A 619 -44.59 -13.79 -4.36
N LEU A 620 -45.39 -13.22 -3.46
CA LEU A 620 -44.92 -12.53 -2.25
C LEU A 620 -45.35 -13.32 -1.01
N ILE A 621 -44.39 -13.84 -0.25
CA ILE A 621 -44.65 -14.74 0.88
C ILE A 621 -43.97 -14.18 2.13
N LYS A 622 -44.75 -13.72 3.12
CA LYS A 622 -44.20 -12.97 4.26
C LYS A 622 -43.11 -13.72 5.04
N SER A 623 -43.31 -15.02 5.29
CA SER A 623 -42.41 -15.85 6.09
C SER A 623 -41.40 -16.60 5.22
N SER A 624 -40.11 -16.47 5.56
CA SER A 624 -39.00 -17.20 4.93
C SER A 624 -39.12 -18.74 5.07
N ARG A 625 -39.76 -19.22 6.14
CA ARG A 625 -40.07 -20.65 6.32
C ARG A 625 -41.19 -21.08 5.36
N LYS A 626 -42.33 -20.39 5.36
CA LYS A 626 -43.44 -20.70 4.45
C LYS A 626 -43.03 -20.58 2.98
N ALA A 627 -42.16 -19.62 2.65
CA ALA A 627 -41.65 -19.45 1.29
C ALA A 627 -40.86 -20.67 0.81
N ARG A 628 -40.03 -21.27 1.68
CA ARG A 628 -39.32 -22.52 1.39
C ARG A 628 -40.28 -23.70 1.29
N GLU A 629 -41.26 -23.80 2.19
CA GLU A 629 -42.27 -24.87 2.15
C GLU A 629 -43.09 -24.84 0.83
N VAL A 630 -43.52 -23.66 0.39
CA VAL A 630 -44.35 -23.48 -0.81
C VAL A 630 -43.55 -23.64 -2.10
N MET A 631 -42.28 -23.21 -2.11
CA MET A 631 -41.47 -23.22 -3.33
C MET A 631 -40.56 -24.45 -3.46
N GLN A 632 -40.17 -25.11 -2.36
CA GLN A 632 -39.11 -26.14 -2.36
C GLN A 632 -39.58 -27.50 -1.82
N SER A 633 -40.54 -27.52 -0.89
CA SER A 633 -41.02 -28.79 -0.30
C SER A 633 -42.13 -29.46 -1.13
N ASN A 634 -42.97 -28.66 -1.79
CA ASN A 634 -43.91 -29.10 -2.81
C ASN A 634 -43.52 -28.42 -4.13
N ASN A 635 -43.62 -29.11 -5.28
CA ASN A 635 -43.34 -28.50 -6.59
C ASN A 635 -43.98 -27.09 -6.67
N PRO A 636 -43.25 -26.06 -7.13
CA PRO A 636 -43.75 -24.69 -7.13
C PRO A 636 -45.15 -24.57 -7.75
N PRO A 637 -46.00 -23.66 -7.26
CA PRO A 637 -47.33 -23.44 -7.82
C PRO A 637 -47.28 -23.22 -9.33
N ARG A 638 -48.29 -23.71 -10.06
CA ARG A 638 -48.32 -23.64 -11.53
C ARG A 638 -48.10 -22.19 -11.99
N ASN A 639 -47.19 -22.01 -12.95
CA ASN A 639 -46.75 -20.72 -13.50
C ASN A 639 -45.94 -19.83 -12.53
N CYS A 640 -45.58 -20.28 -11.33
CA CYS A 640 -44.70 -19.56 -10.42
C CYS A 640 -43.23 -19.73 -10.82
N ARG A 641 -42.50 -18.62 -11.01
CA ARG A 641 -41.06 -18.63 -11.33
C ARG A 641 -40.19 -18.53 -10.07
N GLU A 642 -40.59 -17.66 -9.15
CA GLU A 642 -39.83 -17.30 -7.95
C GLU A 642 -40.77 -16.63 -6.93
N ALA A 643 -40.35 -16.56 -5.67
CA ALA A 643 -41.06 -15.83 -4.62
C ALA A 643 -40.11 -14.89 -3.88
N PHE A 644 -40.64 -13.81 -3.31
CA PHE A 644 -39.91 -12.89 -2.45
C PHE A 644 -40.51 -12.83 -1.04
N THR A 645 -39.65 -12.76 -0.03
CA THR A 645 -40.06 -12.60 1.37
C THR A 645 -40.10 -11.14 1.80
N VAL A 646 -40.72 -10.85 2.96
CA VAL A 646 -40.75 -9.49 3.55
C VAL A 646 -39.33 -8.95 3.81
N GLU A 647 -38.37 -9.83 4.08
CA GLU A 647 -36.95 -9.49 4.28
C GLU A 647 -36.24 -9.18 2.95
N GLY A 648 -36.92 -9.37 1.82
CA GLY A 648 -36.38 -9.19 0.47
C GLY A 648 -35.71 -10.44 -0.09
N ASP A 649 -35.73 -11.56 0.64
CA ASP A 649 -35.07 -12.80 0.22
C ASP A 649 -35.75 -13.38 -1.01
N GLN A 650 -34.95 -13.90 -1.93
CA GLN A 650 -35.40 -14.45 -3.20
C GLN A 650 -35.38 -15.97 -3.17
N VAL A 651 -36.54 -16.58 -3.39
CA VAL A 651 -36.75 -18.03 -3.26
C VAL A 651 -37.13 -18.62 -4.62
N PHE A 652 -36.36 -19.62 -5.04
CA PHE A 652 -36.61 -20.46 -6.21
C PHE A 652 -36.87 -21.91 -5.78
N ASP A 653 -37.32 -22.74 -6.74
CA ASP A 653 -37.56 -24.18 -6.59
C ASP A 653 -36.45 -24.94 -5.82
N ARG A 654 -35.17 -24.58 -6.07
CA ARG A 654 -34.02 -25.27 -5.46
C ARG A 654 -32.97 -24.33 -4.88
N ARG A 655 -33.25 -23.03 -4.80
CA ARG A 655 -32.27 -22.02 -4.37
C ARG A 655 -32.92 -20.97 -3.49
N TYR A 656 -32.18 -20.52 -2.50
CA TYR A 656 -32.59 -19.46 -1.59
C TYR A 656 -31.47 -18.43 -1.54
N TYR A 657 -31.78 -17.16 -1.80
CA TYR A 657 -30.83 -16.06 -1.75
C TYR A 657 -31.31 -15.02 -0.75
N SER A 658 -30.50 -14.76 0.28
CA SER A 658 -30.76 -13.69 1.21
C SER A 658 -30.52 -12.31 0.60
N SER A 659 -31.32 -11.34 0.99
CA SER A 659 -31.23 -9.96 0.52
C SER A 659 -30.14 -9.17 1.22
N ASP A 660 -29.35 -8.40 0.45
CA ASP A 660 -28.46 -7.37 0.99
C ASP A 660 -29.22 -6.08 1.37
N TYR A 661 -30.46 -5.93 0.91
CA TYR A 661 -31.30 -4.78 1.21
C TYR A 661 -32.03 -4.98 2.53
N ARG A 662 -31.72 -4.16 3.53
CA ARG A 662 -32.39 -4.23 4.83
C ARG A 662 -33.71 -3.45 4.92
N ARG A 663 -33.95 -2.50 3.99
CA ARG A 663 -35.10 -1.56 4.04
C ARG A 663 -35.50 -1.04 2.64
N PRO A 664 -36.79 -0.75 2.40
CA PRO A 664 -37.28 -0.19 1.13
C PRO A 664 -36.87 1.29 0.99
N LYS A 665 -36.37 1.69 -0.18
CA LYS A 665 -35.84 3.02 -0.47
C LYS A 665 -36.80 3.93 -1.24
N TYR A 666 -37.65 3.36 -2.09
CA TYR A 666 -38.46 4.13 -3.05
C TYR A 666 -39.96 4.11 -2.71
N LEU A 667 -40.47 2.92 -2.38
CA LEU A 667 -41.88 2.59 -2.15
C LEU A 667 -42.26 2.62 -0.66
N SER A 668 -41.35 3.03 0.24
CA SER A 668 -41.60 3.14 1.67
C SER A 668 -42.68 4.19 2.00
N LYS A 669 -43.72 3.79 2.76
CA LYS A 669 -44.76 4.68 3.27
C LYS A 669 -44.37 5.40 4.58
N ASN A 670 -43.44 4.83 5.38
CA ASN A 670 -43.06 5.32 6.72
C ASN A 670 -41.75 6.15 6.74
N VAL A 671 -41.70 7.24 5.97
CA VAL A 671 -40.51 8.12 5.93
C VAL A 671 -40.28 8.88 7.25
N GLU A 672 -41.32 9.09 8.04
CA GLU A 672 -41.24 9.86 9.30
C GLU A 672 -40.43 9.12 10.39
N ALA A 673 -40.59 7.81 10.51
CA ALA A 673 -39.81 6.98 11.42
C ALA A 673 -38.31 6.95 11.03
N GLU A 674 -38.02 7.00 9.73
CA GLU A 674 -36.65 7.03 9.21
C GLU A 674 -35.97 8.38 9.47
N ILE A 675 -36.71 9.48 9.29
CA ILE A 675 -36.24 10.83 9.64
C ILE A 675 -35.89 10.88 11.13
N ASN A 676 -36.79 10.43 12.01
CA ASN A 676 -36.55 10.45 13.46
C ASN A 676 -35.33 9.60 13.87
N HIS A 677 -35.15 8.44 13.25
CA HIS A 677 -33.99 7.58 13.50
C HIS A 677 -32.68 8.25 13.06
N LEU A 678 -32.62 8.79 11.84
CA LEU A 678 -31.44 9.50 11.33
C LEU A 678 -31.16 10.78 12.12
N GLU A 679 -32.18 11.48 12.60
CA GLU A 679 -32.02 12.64 13.50
C GLU A 679 -31.31 12.26 14.80
N SER A 680 -31.72 11.15 15.43
CA SER A 680 -31.06 10.62 16.63
C SER A 680 -29.61 10.24 16.35
N GLU A 681 -29.34 9.58 15.22
CA GLU A 681 -27.97 9.22 14.84
C GLU A 681 -27.10 10.46 14.57
N VAL A 682 -27.63 11.46 13.88
CA VAL A 682 -26.94 12.74 13.63
C VAL A 682 -26.65 13.45 14.94
N ALA A 683 -27.59 13.48 15.88
CA ALA A 683 -27.39 14.07 17.20
C ALA A 683 -26.27 13.35 17.98
N ASN A 684 -26.29 12.02 18.01
CA ASN A 684 -25.27 11.21 18.67
C ASN A 684 -23.88 11.42 18.06
N ARG A 685 -23.75 11.41 16.73
CA ARG A 685 -22.47 11.65 16.05
C ARG A 685 -21.97 13.08 16.25
N LYS A 686 -22.86 14.07 16.26
CA LYS A 686 -22.50 15.45 16.58
C LYS A 686 -21.97 15.60 18.01
N ALA A 687 -22.53 14.89 18.98
CA ALA A 687 -22.04 14.88 20.35
C ALA A 687 -20.63 14.26 20.45
N GLN A 688 -20.39 13.15 19.76
CA GLN A 688 -19.06 12.50 19.69
C GLN A 688 -18.01 13.42 19.06
N LEU A 689 -18.35 14.06 17.93
CA LEU A 689 -17.48 15.03 17.26
C LEU A 689 -17.11 16.19 18.20
N THR A 690 -18.09 16.72 18.94
CA THR A 690 -17.86 17.80 19.90
C THR A 690 -16.93 17.37 21.04
N ALA A 691 -17.06 16.13 21.53
CA ALA A 691 -16.16 15.59 22.54
C ALA A 691 -14.72 15.44 22.02
N CYS A 692 -14.55 14.94 20.79
CA CYS A 692 -13.26 14.82 20.12
C CYS A 692 -12.59 16.20 19.93
N GLN A 693 -13.36 17.21 19.51
CA GLN A 693 -12.87 18.59 19.35
C GLN A 693 -12.40 19.22 20.67
N ARG A 694 -13.10 18.96 21.78
CA ARG A 694 -12.66 19.40 23.10
C ARG A 694 -11.34 18.74 23.51
N HIS A 695 -11.17 17.47 23.18
CA HIS A 695 -9.94 16.74 23.47
C HIS A 695 -8.74 17.26 22.66
N LEU A 696 -8.96 17.53 21.36
CA LEU A 696 -7.97 18.19 20.50
C LEU A 696 -7.53 19.54 21.07
N TYR A 697 -8.48 20.39 21.47
CA TYR A 697 -8.17 21.69 22.08
C TYR A 697 -7.34 21.55 23.38
N SER A 698 -7.59 20.51 24.18
CA SER A 698 -6.80 20.24 25.38
C SER A 698 -5.34 19.89 25.03
N ILE A 699 -5.13 19.03 24.04
CA ILE A 699 -3.80 18.59 23.62
C ILE A 699 -3.02 19.73 22.95
N GLU A 700 -3.66 20.54 22.10
CA GLU A 700 -3.05 21.74 21.51
C GLU A 700 -2.49 22.68 22.59
N ASN A 701 -3.24 22.86 23.70
CA ASN A 701 -2.78 23.68 24.82
C ASN A 701 -1.57 23.07 25.55
N GLU A 702 -1.53 21.74 25.73
CA GLU A 702 -0.38 21.06 26.34
C GLU A 702 0.87 21.10 25.44
N ILE A 703 0.70 20.98 24.11
CA ILE A 703 1.80 21.16 23.15
C ILE A 703 2.36 22.58 23.29
N ARG A 704 1.49 23.60 23.28
CA ARG A 704 1.92 25.00 23.40
C ARG A 704 2.67 25.28 24.69
N ARG A 705 2.16 24.78 25.83
CA ARG A 705 2.84 24.92 27.13
C ARG A 705 4.24 24.32 27.10
N ASN A 706 4.38 23.11 26.59
CA ASN A 706 5.68 22.44 26.51
C ASN A 706 6.64 23.12 25.52
N GLU A 707 6.13 23.66 24.40
CA GLU A 707 6.92 24.48 23.47
C GLU A 707 7.45 25.77 24.14
N ASP A 708 6.64 26.44 24.96
CA ASP A 708 7.04 27.61 25.74
C ASP A 708 8.12 27.26 26.79
N HIS A 709 8.00 26.10 27.45
CA HIS A 709 9.04 25.58 28.35
C HIS A 709 10.35 25.32 27.60
N LEU A 710 10.29 24.60 26.49
CA LEU A 710 11.46 24.29 25.66
C LEU A 710 12.15 25.56 25.14
N HIS A 711 11.38 26.59 24.78
CA HIS A 711 11.94 27.88 24.35
C HIS A 711 12.71 28.57 25.47
N ARG A 712 12.17 28.63 26.69
CA ARG A 712 12.85 29.22 27.86
C ARG A 712 14.16 28.51 28.20
N HIS A 713 14.16 27.17 28.20
CA HIS A 713 15.38 26.40 28.48
C HIS A 713 16.44 26.56 27.39
N ARG A 714 16.04 26.67 26.11
CA ARG A 714 16.96 27.00 25.00
C ARG A 714 17.61 28.37 25.14
N GLN A 715 16.88 29.37 25.64
CA GLN A 715 17.44 30.69 25.92
C GLN A 715 18.48 30.61 27.04
N HIS A 716 18.16 29.93 28.14
CA HIS A 716 19.08 29.72 29.28
C HIS A 716 20.36 28.97 28.86
N GLN A 717 20.24 27.95 28.01
CA GLN A 717 21.39 27.23 27.45
C GLN A 717 22.33 28.16 26.64
N LYS A 718 21.78 29.06 25.82
CA LYS A 718 22.59 30.04 25.07
C LYS A 718 23.34 31.00 25.99
N GLU A 719 22.69 31.45 27.06
CA GLU A 719 23.32 32.32 28.06
C GLU A 719 24.49 31.62 28.75
N LEU A 720 24.34 30.33 29.12
CA LEU A 720 25.41 29.53 29.69
C LEU A 720 26.56 29.31 28.71
N GLN A 721 26.28 29.05 27.43
CA GLN A 721 27.32 28.89 26.40
C GLN A 721 28.14 30.17 26.20
N ILE A 722 27.50 31.33 26.27
CA ILE A 722 28.21 32.63 26.24
C ILE A 722 29.14 32.71 27.45
N LYS A 723 28.64 32.47 28.67
CA LYS A 723 29.44 32.49 29.92
C LYS A 723 30.64 31.53 29.84
N ILE A 724 30.44 30.31 29.33
CA ILE A 724 31.50 29.31 29.14
C ILE A 724 32.58 29.83 28.17
N ARG A 725 32.18 30.48 27.05
CA ARG A 725 33.13 31.02 26.07
C ARG A 725 33.92 32.22 26.61
N THR A 726 33.27 33.16 27.30
CA THR A 726 33.97 34.30 27.91
C THR A 726 34.94 33.85 28.99
N THR A 727 34.55 32.93 29.87
CA THR A 727 35.45 32.38 30.90
C THR A 727 36.62 31.61 30.28
N LYS A 728 36.44 30.90 29.16
CA LYS A 728 37.55 30.24 28.42
C LYS A 728 38.51 31.24 27.76
N ALA A 729 37.99 32.32 27.17
CA ALA A 729 38.81 33.36 26.56
C ALA A 729 39.65 34.10 27.61
N GLU A 730 39.06 34.43 28.77
CA GLU A 730 39.79 35.04 29.89
C GLU A 730 40.93 34.15 30.41
N ILE A 731 40.76 32.82 30.41
CA ILE A 731 41.83 31.87 30.75
C ILE A 731 42.95 31.93 29.68
N ALA A 732 42.59 31.94 28.40
CA ALA A 732 43.56 31.97 27.29
C ALA A 732 44.36 33.28 27.20
N ASP A 733 43.71 34.42 27.45
CA ASP A 733 44.37 35.73 27.47
C ASP A 733 45.37 35.86 28.64
N LEU A 734 45.04 35.25 29.79
CA LEU A 734 45.94 35.17 30.95
C LEU A 734 47.12 34.20 30.73
N GLU A 735 47.02 33.29 29.75
CA GLU A 735 48.03 32.28 29.42
C GLU A 735 48.99 32.72 28.27
N ASN A 736 48.62 33.71 27.44
CA ASN A 736 49.32 34.07 26.18
C ASN A 736 50.10 35.41 26.16
N THR A 737 50.69 35.87 27.27
CA THR A 737 51.54 37.09 27.25
C THR A 737 53.03 36.77 27.21
N GLU A 738 53.56 36.39 26.04
CA GLU A 738 54.98 36.45 25.65
C GLU A 738 55.05 36.38 24.10
N GLU A 739 55.96 37.16 23.48
CA GLU A 739 56.30 37.22 22.03
C GLU A 739 55.61 38.28 21.13
N ASN A 740 56.28 39.44 20.97
CA ASN A 740 56.79 39.99 19.69
C ASN A 740 56.78 41.54 19.59
N GLN A 741 57.97 42.14 19.69
CA GLN A 741 58.34 43.42 19.06
C GLN A 741 59.75 43.29 18.45
N SER A 742 59.84 43.41 17.12
CA SER A 742 60.91 44.06 16.32
C SER A 742 60.50 43.87 14.85
N VAL A 743 60.48 44.88 13.97
CA VAL A 743 61.62 45.53 13.28
C VAL A 743 61.12 46.84 12.61
N ASP A 744 62.06 47.74 12.29
CA ASP A 744 61.98 48.98 11.49
C ASP A 744 61.84 50.35 12.19
N ILE A 745 62.95 50.79 12.82
CA ILE A 745 63.17 52.20 13.23
C ILE A 745 64.33 52.86 12.46
N ARG A 746 65.10 52.15 11.60
CA ARG A 746 66.24 52.75 10.87
C ARG A 746 65.95 53.29 9.46
N ILE A 747 64.79 52.96 8.87
CA ILE A 747 64.44 53.40 7.49
C ILE A 747 63.81 54.81 7.48
N LEU A 748 63.30 55.28 8.62
CA LEU A 748 62.53 56.54 8.70
C LEU A 748 63.37 57.78 9.05
N GLU A 749 64.62 57.63 9.49
CA GLU A 749 65.48 58.76 9.85
C GLU A 749 66.21 59.35 8.61
N ASP A 750 66.57 58.55 7.61
CA ASP A 750 67.31 59.01 6.41
C ASP A 750 66.45 59.83 5.41
N VAL A 751 65.14 59.58 5.33
CA VAL A 751 64.24 60.23 4.36
C VAL A 751 63.84 61.66 4.77
N SER A 752 63.87 61.96 6.07
CA SER A 752 63.49 63.27 6.61
C SER A 752 64.51 64.37 6.31
N GLU A 753 65.79 64.00 6.19
CA GLU A 753 66.89 64.96 6.06
C GLU A 753 67.13 65.38 4.59
N GLU A 754 66.80 64.52 3.61
CA GLU A 754 66.89 64.84 2.18
C GLU A 754 65.81 65.85 1.73
N ASN A 755 64.61 65.79 2.32
CA ASN A 755 63.49 66.67 1.97
C ASN A 755 63.67 68.12 2.43
N LYS A 756 64.50 68.40 3.44
CA LYS A 756 64.79 69.77 3.88
C LYS A 756 65.64 70.56 2.88
N LYS A 757 66.61 69.92 2.22
CA LYS A 757 67.55 70.60 1.32
C LYS A 757 66.91 71.05 0.00
N LYS A 758 65.89 70.33 -0.50
CA LYS A 758 65.19 70.66 -1.76
C LYS A 758 64.28 71.90 -1.63
N MET A 759 63.71 72.15 -0.45
CA MET A 759 62.82 73.30 -0.21
C MET A 759 63.51 74.67 -0.28
N GLU A 760 64.78 74.77 0.12
CA GLU A 760 65.50 76.06 0.14
C GLU A 760 65.92 76.56 -1.25
N SER A 761 66.21 75.65 -2.20
CA SER A 761 66.63 76.04 -3.56
C SER A 761 65.49 76.66 -4.37
N ALA A 762 64.29 76.07 -4.31
CA ALA A 762 63.11 76.54 -5.05
C ALA A 762 62.60 77.92 -4.58
N LYS A 763 62.97 78.37 -3.37
CA LYS A 763 62.55 79.67 -2.83
C LYS A 763 63.32 80.85 -3.43
N LYS A 764 64.58 80.65 -3.81
CA LYS A 764 65.43 81.69 -4.42
C LYS A 764 65.07 81.95 -5.89
N GLU A 765 64.69 80.91 -6.62
CA GLU A 765 64.38 80.99 -8.06
C GLU A 765 63.07 81.75 -8.35
N MET A 766 62.12 81.73 -7.41
CA MET A 766 60.84 82.45 -7.53
C MET A 766 60.99 83.99 -7.50
N GLN A 767 61.98 84.51 -6.76
CA GLN A 767 62.17 85.95 -6.60
C GLN A 767 62.76 86.61 -7.85
N GLU A 768 63.61 85.91 -8.60
CA GLU A 768 64.26 86.42 -9.81
C GLU A 768 63.26 86.63 -10.96
N GLN A 769 62.33 85.69 -11.16
CA GLN A 769 61.36 85.76 -12.26
C GLN A 769 60.33 86.89 -12.11
N SER A 770 60.05 87.33 -10.87
CA SER A 770 59.11 88.43 -10.62
C SER A 770 59.62 89.79 -11.14
N ARG A 771 60.94 90.02 -11.09
CA ARG A 771 61.53 91.33 -11.42
C ARG A 771 61.57 91.58 -12.94
N ARG A 772 61.79 90.53 -13.74
CA ARG A 772 61.80 90.60 -15.21
C ARG A 772 60.44 90.93 -15.83
N MET A 773 59.35 90.57 -15.16
CA MET A 773 58.00 90.76 -15.68
C MET A 773 57.57 92.25 -15.67
N GLU A 774 57.99 93.03 -14.67
CA GLU A 774 57.62 94.45 -14.57
C GLU A 774 58.29 95.33 -15.63
N GLU A 775 59.53 95.05 -16.02
CA GLU A 775 60.26 95.86 -17.01
C GLU A 775 59.63 95.81 -18.42
N LEU A 776 59.15 94.64 -18.86
CA LEU A 776 58.58 94.45 -20.19
C LEU A 776 57.22 95.16 -20.37
N ASN A 777 56.48 95.36 -19.28
CA ASN A 777 55.12 95.91 -19.33
C ASN A 777 55.10 97.41 -19.65
N ASN A 778 56.11 98.17 -19.21
CA ASN A 778 56.21 99.61 -19.46
C ASN A 778 56.50 99.93 -20.93
N ILE A 779 57.22 99.05 -21.65
CA ILE A 779 57.61 99.24 -23.05
C ILE A 779 56.42 99.09 -24.02
N LEU A 780 55.36 98.38 -23.62
CA LEU A 780 54.15 98.17 -24.42
C LEU A 780 53.27 99.43 -24.51
N GLN A 781 53.12 100.18 -23.42
CA GLN A 781 52.19 101.33 -23.36
C GLN A 781 52.57 102.49 -24.29
N GLU A 782 53.85 102.71 -24.56
CA GLU A 782 54.29 103.78 -25.49
C GLU A 782 53.93 103.49 -26.95
N ALA A 783 53.94 102.23 -27.38
CA ALA A 783 53.63 101.86 -28.75
C ALA A 783 52.13 102.03 -29.08
N GLU A 784 51.25 101.78 -28.11
CA GLU A 784 49.79 101.87 -28.29
C GLU A 784 49.31 103.30 -28.58
N LYS A 785 49.99 104.32 -28.04
CA LYS A 785 49.58 105.73 -28.17
C LYS A 785 49.77 106.30 -29.58
N ARG A 786 50.77 105.84 -30.34
CA ARG A 786 51.06 106.33 -31.72
C ARG A 786 50.12 105.76 -32.77
N PHE A 787 49.46 104.64 -32.51
CA PHE A 787 48.53 104.00 -33.45
C PHE A 787 47.19 104.75 -33.55
N GLU A 788 46.73 105.38 -32.48
CA GLU A 788 45.38 105.98 -32.43
C GLU A 788 45.26 107.30 -33.24
N GLU A 789 46.35 108.06 -33.40
CA GLU A 789 46.34 109.35 -34.12
C GLU A 789 46.13 109.23 -35.64
N ILE A 790 46.55 108.14 -36.29
CA ILE A 790 46.35 107.93 -37.74
C ILE A 790 44.94 107.43 -38.07
N LYS A 791 44.25 106.83 -37.10
CA LYS A 791 42.90 106.27 -37.25
C LYS A 791 41.82 107.36 -37.36
N GLU A 792 42.00 108.51 -36.72
CA GLU A 792 41.04 109.63 -36.77
C GLU A 792 40.96 110.31 -38.15
N LYS A 793 42.04 110.29 -38.95
CA LYS A 793 42.03 110.92 -40.29
C LYS A 793 41.29 110.11 -41.36
N ILE A 794 41.20 108.79 -41.22
CA ILE A 794 40.42 107.91 -42.12
C ILE A 794 38.92 108.08 -41.87
N HIS A 795 38.53 108.37 -40.63
CA HIS A 795 37.14 108.47 -40.20
C HIS A 795 36.36 109.62 -40.87
N GLN A 796 37.05 110.70 -41.27
CA GLN A 796 36.43 111.88 -41.90
C GLN A 796 36.03 111.66 -43.37
N VAL A 797 36.68 110.72 -44.08
CA VAL A 797 36.33 110.38 -45.47
C VAL A 797 35.17 109.36 -45.51
N GLU A 798 35.02 108.54 -44.47
CA GLU A 798 33.93 107.56 -44.35
C GLU A 798 32.55 108.21 -44.00
N GLU A 799 32.54 109.42 -43.44
CA GLU A 799 31.32 110.11 -42.99
C GLU A 799 30.41 110.56 -44.15
N ILE A 800 30.98 110.82 -45.34
CA ILE A 800 30.24 111.24 -46.54
C ILE A 800 29.69 110.04 -47.34
N ALA A 801 30.34 108.87 -47.26
CA ALA A 801 29.91 107.65 -47.95
C ALA A 801 28.79 106.87 -47.20
N GLY A 802 28.62 107.12 -45.90
CA GLY A 802 27.68 106.41 -45.01
C GLY A 802 26.21 106.40 -45.47
N PRO A 803 25.55 107.55 -45.71
CA PRO A 803 24.10 107.58 -45.93
C PRO A 803 23.65 106.89 -47.23
N ILE A 804 24.48 106.86 -48.28
CA ILE A 804 24.14 106.22 -49.56
C ILE A 804 24.36 104.69 -49.49
N LYS A 805 25.31 104.23 -48.67
CA LYS A 805 25.57 102.79 -48.41
C LYS A 805 24.44 102.16 -47.60
N ASP A 806 23.85 102.92 -46.68
CA ASP A 806 22.72 102.46 -45.86
C ASP A 806 21.41 102.29 -46.66
N GLU A 807 21.15 103.13 -47.66
CA GLU A 807 19.98 102.97 -48.54
C GLU A 807 20.12 101.76 -49.46
N LEU A 808 21.32 101.50 -50.00
CA LEU A 808 21.59 100.31 -50.81
C LEU A 808 21.46 99.01 -49.99
N SER A 809 22.01 99.00 -48.77
CA SER A 809 21.93 97.88 -47.81
C SER A 809 20.48 97.52 -47.44
N LYS A 810 19.61 98.52 -47.26
CA LYS A 810 18.19 98.29 -46.95
C LYS A 810 17.44 97.64 -48.12
N ALA A 811 17.67 98.10 -49.35
CA ALA A 811 17.04 97.51 -50.53
C ALA A 811 17.55 96.08 -50.82
N ASP A 812 18.85 95.82 -50.62
CA ASP A 812 19.45 94.48 -50.78
C ASP A 812 18.90 93.49 -49.75
N SER A 813 18.82 93.91 -48.48
CA SER A 813 18.26 93.12 -47.40
C SER A 813 16.79 92.75 -47.65
N GLU A 814 16.01 93.63 -48.28
CA GLU A 814 14.61 93.34 -48.61
C GLU A 814 14.50 92.29 -49.73
N VAL A 815 15.26 92.42 -50.82
CA VAL A 815 15.32 91.41 -51.90
C VAL A 815 15.74 90.04 -51.35
N GLU A 816 16.80 90.03 -50.55
CA GLU A 816 17.38 88.80 -50.05
C GLU A 816 16.46 88.11 -49.03
N ASN A 817 15.74 88.88 -48.21
CA ASN A 817 14.72 88.32 -47.32
C ASN A 817 13.53 87.72 -48.08
N ARG A 818 13.13 88.30 -49.22
CA ARG A 818 12.04 87.75 -50.04
C ARG A 818 12.48 86.49 -50.78
N LYS A 819 13.70 86.46 -51.36
CA LYS A 819 14.27 85.27 -51.99
C LYS A 819 14.46 84.11 -51.01
N ARG A 820 14.96 84.38 -49.80
CA ARG A 820 15.07 83.35 -48.74
C ARG A 820 13.72 82.77 -48.36
N ARG A 821 12.65 83.57 -48.33
CA ARG A 821 11.30 83.05 -48.04
C ARG A 821 10.76 82.16 -49.15
N TRP A 822 11.00 82.52 -50.42
CA TRP A 822 10.63 81.68 -51.54
C TRP A 822 11.42 80.35 -51.54
N GLN A 823 12.76 80.43 -51.39
CA GLN A 823 13.62 79.24 -51.26
C GLN A 823 13.21 78.36 -50.07
N HIS A 824 12.87 78.95 -48.93
CA HIS A 824 12.40 78.22 -47.77
C HIS A 824 11.14 77.37 -48.06
N TYR A 825 10.17 77.91 -48.79
CA TYR A 825 8.97 77.13 -49.15
C TYR A 825 9.25 76.09 -50.24
N GLU A 826 10.19 76.35 -51.15
CA GLU A 826 10.59 75.42 -52.21
C GLU A 826 11.37 74.23 -51.64
N ASP A 827 12.29 74.50 -50.73
CA ASP A 827 13.04 73.48 -50.01
C ASP A 827 12.11 72.66 -49.12
N ARG A 828 11.16 73.30 -48.41
CA ARG A 828 10.15 72.59 -47.61
C ARG A 828 9.24 71.71 -48.47
N LYS A 829 8.87 72.13 -49.69
CA LYS A 829 8.10 71.30 -50.62
C LYS A 829 8.93 70.11 -51.10
N LYS A 830 10.20 70.30 -51.43
CA LYS A 830 11.11 69.21 -51.82
C LYS A 830 11.32 68.21 -50.67
N GLU A 831 11.52 68.69 -49.46
CA GLU A 831 11.62 67.86 -48.25
C GLU A 831 10.33 67.08 -48.01
N HIS A 832 9.17 67.73 -48.17
CA HIS A 832 7.84 67.10 -48.04
C HIS A 832 7.64 65.97 -49.07
N LEU A 833 7.94 66.23 -50.34
CA LEU A 833 7.85 65.22 -51.42
C LEU A 833 8.84 64.07 -51.22
N ALA A 834 10.06 64.37 -50.77
CA ALA A 834 11.04 63.35 -50.42
C ALA A 834 10.59 62.50 -49.22
N CYS A 835 9.91 63.12 -48.24
CA CYS A 835 9.32 62.43 -47.09
C CYS A 835 8.22 61.45 -47.54
N ILE A 836 7.28 61.89 -48.38
CA ILE A 836 6.24 61.03 -48.96
C ILE A 836 6.85 59.86 -49.73
N LYS A 837 7.87 60.12 -50.56
CA LYS A 837 8.58 59.08 -51.33
C LYS A 837 9.21 58.04 -50.41
N LYS A 838 9.92 58.46 -49.35
CA LYS A 838 10.48 57.56 -48.34
C LYS A 838 9.42 56.73 -47.64
N HIS A 839 8.28 57.32 -47.29
CA HIS A 839 7.17 56.59 -46.68
C HIS A 839 6.54 55.55 -47.63
N LYS A 840 6.43 55.85 -48.93
CA LYS A 840 5.98 54.88 -49.95
C LYS A 840 6.95 53.72 -50.14
N GLU A 841 8.26 54.01 -50.18
CA GLU A 841 9.30 52.97 -50.25
C GLU A 841 9.29 52.07 -49.00
N LEU A 842 9.11 52.67 -47.81
CA LEU A 842 8.96 51.93 -46.56
C LEU A 842 7.70 51.06 -46.55
N LEU A 843 6.57 51.57 -47.05
CA LEU A 843 5.32 50.81 -47.18
C LEU A 843 5.50 49.60 -48.10
N ALA A 844 6.11 49.79 -49.28
CA ALA A 844 6.35 48.71 -50.23
C ALA A 844 7.30 47.63 -49.65
N ALA A 845 8.33 48.04 -48.91
CA ALA A 845 9.21 47.12 -48.21
C ALA A 845 8.46 46.30 -47.14
N LYS A 846 7.59 46.95 -46.35
CA LYS A 846 6.80 46.31 -45.31
C LYS A 846 5.71 45.38 -45.86
N GLU A 847 5.08 45.73 -46.97
CA GLU A 847 4.10 44.88 -47.67
C GLU A 847 4.76 43.61 -48.24
N LYS A 848 5.96 43.73 -48.81
CA LYS A 848 6.74 42.57 -49.24
C LYS A 848 7.14 41.66 -48.06
N GLU A 849 7.56 42.26 -46.94
CA GLU A 849 7.87 41.52 -45.72
C GLU A 849 6.63 40.78 -45.18
N LEU A 850 5.45 41.41 -45.24
CA LEU A 850 4.18 40.81 -44.86
C LEU A 850 3.83 39.61 -45.76
N GLU A 851 4.01 39.70 -47.07
CA GLU A 851 3.78 38.58 -48.00
C GLU A 851 4.67 37.37 -47.69
N GLU A 852 5.96 37.61 -47.46
CA GLU A 852 6.94 36.57 -47.10
C GLU A 852 6.57 35.90 -45.77
N LYS A 853 6.17 36.69 -44.76
CA LYS A 853 5.76 36.17 -43.44
C LYS A 853 4.41 35.44 -43.49
N THR A 854 3.49 35.88 -44.35
CA THR A 854 2.22 35.19 -44.59
C THR A 854 2.45 33.84 -45.28
N ALA A 855 3.38 33.76 -46.23
CA ALA A 855 3.77 32.50 -46.86
C ALA A 855 4.42 31.53 -45.84
N GLN A 856 5.30 32.03 -44.97
CA GLN A 856 5.90 31.25 -43.87
C GLN A 856 4.84 30.74 -42.88
N ALA A 857 3.85 31.57 -42.52
CA ALA A 857 2.77 31.16 -41.62
C ALA A 857 1.90 30.04 -42.23
N ARG A 858 1.57 30.13 -43.53
CA ARG A 858 0.81 29.11 -44.26
C ARG A 858 1.55 27.77 -44.38
N GLN A 859 2.88 27.77 -44.43
CA GLN A 859 3.67 26.54 -44.40
C GLN A 859 3.62 25.83 -43.04
N ILE A 860 3.51 26.58 -41.94
CA ILE A 860 3.41 26.03 -40.58
C ILE A 860 1.99 25.54 -40.30
N TYR A 861 0.98 26.33 -40.66
CA TYR A 861 -0.42 25.95 -40.51
C TYR A 861 -1.28 26.66 -41.58
N ALA A 862 -1.94 25.87 -42.43
CA ALA A 862 -2.57 26.37 -43.66
C ALA A 862 -3.78 27.30 -43.43
N GLU A 863 -4.50 27.13 -42.32
CA GLU A 863 -5.73 27.85 -42.01
C GLU A 863 -5.46 29.11 -41.17
N ARG A 864 -6.07 30.25 -41.53
CA ARG A 864 -5.85 31.55 -40.85
C ARG A 864 -6.49 31.53 -39.46
N ILE A 865 -5.69 31.84 -38.43
CA ILE A 865 -6.15 31.92 -37.04
C ILE A 865 -6.20 33.40 -36.62
N GLU A 866 -7.35 33.85 -36.13
CA GLU A 866 -7.47 35.17 -35.49
C GLU A 866 -6.89 35.13 -34.08
N VAL A 867 -5.84 35.92 -33.85
CA VAL A 867 -5.12 35.92 -32.57
C VAL A 867 -5.20 37.31 -31.95
N SER A 868 -5.87 37.41 -30.80
CA SER A 868 -6.03 38.66 -30.04
C SER A 868 -4.85 38.96 -29.10
N ARG A 869 -3.96 37.99 -28.88
CA ARG A 869 -2.79 38.09 -28.01
C ARG A 869 -1.55 38.56 -28.77
N THR A 870 -0.65 39.24 -28.09
CA THR A 870 0.61 39.76 -28.68
C THR A 870 1.66 38.68 -28.85
N VAL A 871 2.54 38.87 -29.83
CA VAL A 871 3.67 37.96 -30.15
C VAL A 871 4.58 37.76 -28.93
N LYS A 872 4.85 38.82 -28.16
CA LYS A 872 5.65 38.76 -26.92
C LYS A 872 5.01 37.90 -25.83
N SER A 873 3.68 37.93 -25.71
CA SER A 873 2.97 37.13 -24.70
C SER A 873 3.01 35.65 -25.04
N LEU A 874 2.83 35.31 -26.34
CA LEU A 874 2.88 33.93 -26.81
C LEU A 874 4.29 33.36 -26.74
N ASP A 875 5.32 34.15 -27.08
CA ASP A 875 6.72 33.71 -26.97
C ASP A 875 7.15 33.45 -25.52
N ALA A 876 6.75 34.32 -24.58
CA ALA A 876 7.02 34.11 -23.16
C ALA A 876 6.34 32.82 -22.61
N GLU A 877 5.11 32.53 -23.05
CA GLU A 877 4.39 31.31 -22.67
C GLU A 877 5.03 30.06 -23.30
N MET A 878 5.43 30.14 -24.57
CA MET A 878 6.16 29.06 -25.26
C MET A 878 7.53 28.78 -24.63
N ASN A 879 8.28 29.80 -24.22
CA ASN A 879 9.58 29.63 -23.58
C ASN A 879 9.44 29.00 -22.19
N ARG A 880 8.45 29.42 -21.39
CA ARG A 880 8.13 28.77 -20.11
C ARG A 880 7.74 27.30 -20.29
N LEU A 881 6.94 26.97 -21.31
CA LEU A 881 6.57 25.59 -21.62
C LEU A 881 7.77 24.78 -22.10
N ARG A 882 8.67 25.35 -22.91
CA ARG A 882 9.90 24.68 -23.35
C ARG A 882 10.85 24.39 -22.20
N GLU A 883 11.08 25.36 -21.33
CA GLU A 883 11.91 25.18 -20.13
C GLU A 883 11.34 24.08 -19.22
N ARG A 884 10.01 24.09 -19.01
CA ARG A 884 9.32 23.06 -18.22
C ARG A 884 9.40 21.67 -18.87
N ILE A 885 9.22 21.57 -20.19
CA ILE A 885 9.38 20.29 -20.90
C ILE A 885 10.82 19.78 -20.80
N ASN A 886 11.81 20.68 -20.86
CA ASN A 886 13.22 20.30 -20.81
C ASN A 886 13.67 19.91 -19.39
N SER A 887 13.18 20.59 -18.36
CA SER A 887 13.43 20.23 -16.96
C SER A 887 12.85 18.85 -16.61
N GLU A 888 11.62 18.56 -17.07
CA GLU A 888 10.96 17.27 -16.87
C GLU A 888 11.66 16.14 -17.66
N LYS A 889 12.14 16.43 -18.88
CA LYS A 889 12.91 15.46 -19.69
C LYS A 889 14.23 15.08 -19.02
N ASN A 890 14.91 16.04 -18.39
CA ASN A 890 16.16 15.78 -17.67
C ASN A 890 15.92 15.06 -16.32
N HIS A 891 14.76 15.26 -15.68
CA HIS A 891 14.42 14.59 -14.42
C HIS A 891 13.94 13.14 -14.57
N HIS A 892 13.32 12.80 -15.70
CA HIS A 892 12.62 11.51 -15.82
C HIS A 892 13.43 10.39 -16.48
N GLY A 893 14.49 10.67 -17.23
CA GLY A 893 15.31 9.64 -17.86
C GLY A 893 14.63 8.95 -19.04
N ASN A 894 15.06 7.72 -19.37
CA ASN A 894 14.65 7.03 -20.58
C ASN A 894 13.20 6.49 -20.49
N ARG A 895 12.37 6.77 -21.49
CA ARG A 895 10.91 6.47 -21.46
C ARG A 895 10.62 4.97 -21.29
N GLU A 896 11.37 4.14 -22.01
CA GLU A 896 11.18 2.68 -21.99
C GLU A 896 11.52 2.10 -20.62
N GLU A 897 12.56 2.62 -19.97
CA GLU A 897 12.96 2.22 -18.63
C GLU A 897 11.90 2.58 -17.58
N ILE A 898 11.25 3.75 -17.67
CA ILE A 898 10.18 4.12 -16.73
C ILE A 898 8.97 3.20 -16.88
N ILE A 899 8.61 2.86 -18.12
CA ILE A 899 7.50 1.94 -18.39
C ILE A 899 7.83 0.55 -17.85
N GLN A 900 9.03 0.03 -18.11
CA GLN A 900 9.48 -1.25 -17.57
C GLN A 900 9.50 -1.24 -16.03
N GLN A 901 10.09 -0.23 -15.41
CA GLN A 901 10.13 -0.12 -13.94
C GLN A 901 8.74 -0.06 -13.31
N PHE A 902 7.78 0.60 -13.97
CA PHE A 902 6.38 0.62 -13.53
C PHE A 902 5.73 -0.77 -13.65
N LEU A 903 5.91 -1.46 -14.79
CA LEU A 903 5.36 -2.79 -15.00
C LEU A 903 5.96 -3.80 -14.00
N ASP A 904 7.27 -3.79 -13.81
CA ASP A 904 7.98 -4.65 -12.85
C ASP A 904 7.50 -4.38 -11.41
N ALA A 905 7.38 -3.10 -11.02
CA ALA A 905 6.90 -2.74 -9.68
C ALA A 905 5.44 -3.17 -9.47
N LYS A 906 4.61 -3.06 -10.52
CA LYS A 906 3.22 -3.50 -10.50
C LYS A 906 3.12 -5.02 -10.33
N GLU A 907 3.85 -5.78 -11.14
CA GLU A 907 3.85 -7.25 -11.09
C GLU A 907 4.32 -7.76 -9.72
N ARG A 908 5.44 -7.22 -9.21
CA ARG A 908 5.96 -7.58 -7.87
C ARG A 908 4.96 -7.28 -6.76
N TYR A 909 4.28 -6.13 -6.83
CA TYR A 909 3.25 -5.78 -5.85
C TYR A 909 2.03 -6.71 -5.95
N GLU A 910 1.53 -6.99 -7.16
CA GLU A 910 0.37 -7.86 -7.37
C GLU A 910 0.65 -9.30 -6.92
N ASP A 911 1.80 -9.86 -7.28
CA ASP A 911 2.23 -11.18 -6.86
C ASP A 911 2.35 -11.31 -5.33
N ALA A 912 2.99 -10.34 -4.68
CA ALA A 912 3.10 -10.31 -3.22
C ALA A 912 1.71 -10.18 -2.56
N ASN A 913 0.84 -9.32 -3.10
CA ASN A 913 -0.51 -9.13 -2.59
C ASN A 913 -1.35 -10.41 -2.68
N ILE A 914 -1.26 -11.14 -3.80
CA ILE A 914 -1.97 -12.42 -3.99
C ILE A 914 -1.45 -13.45 -2.97
N LYS A 915 -0.13 -13.57 -2.78
CA LYS A 915 0.47 -14.49 -1.81
C LYS A 915 0.00 -14.20 -0.38
N VAL A 916 0.06 -12.93 0.05
CA VAL A 916 -0.41 -12.51 1.39
C VAL A 916 -1.91 -12.78 1.55
N LYS A 917 -2.74 -12.46 0.56
CA LYS A 917 -4.18 -12.74 0.61
C LYS A 917 -4.50 -14.23 0.70
N ASN A 918 -3.78 -15.07 -0.05
CA ASN A 918 -3.97 -16.52 -0.01
C ASN A 918 -3.56 -17.10 1.35
N LEU A 919 -2.45 -16.63 1.92
CA LEU A 919 -2.02 -17.04 3.27
C LEU A 919 -3.02 -16.61 4.35
N LYS A 920 -3.56 -15.38 4.28
CA LYS A 920 -4.63 -14.92 5.18
C LYS A 920 -5.86 -15.80 5.11
N ARG A 921 -6.33 -16.12 3.89
CA ARG A 921 -7.46 -17.04 3.69
C ARG A 921 -7.17 -18.43 4.26
N PHE A 922 -5.97 -18.95 4.04
CA PHE A 922 -5.55 -20.24 4.58
C PHE A 922 -5.58 -20.25 6.11
N ILE A 923 -5.07 -19.20 6.77
CA ILE A 923 -5.10 -19.10 8.24
C ILE A 923 -6.52 -19.00 8.79
N MET A 924 -7.40 -18.23 8.15
CA MET A 924 -8.82 -18.16 8.53
C MET A 924 -9.50 -19.53 8.44
N LEU A 925 -9.31 -20.25 7.33
CA LEU A 925 -9.85 -21.60 7.15
C LEU A 925 -9.26 -22.59 8.16
N LEU A 926 -7.95 -22.49 8.43
CA LEU A 926 -7.29 -23.33 9.42
C LEU A 926 -7.85 -23.10 10.81
N GLU A 927 -8.13 -21.86 11.18
CA GLU A 927 -8.73 -21.49 12.48
C GLU A 927 -10.14 -22.07 12.65
N GLU A 928 -10.96 -21.97 11.60
CA GLU A 928 -12.30 -22.58 11.58
C GLU A 928 -12.24 -24.10 11.75
N ILE A 929 -11.39 -24.77 10.95
CA ILE A 929 -11.19 -26.23 11.03
C ILE A 929 -10.65 -26.64 12.40
N MET A 930 -9.70 -25.90 12.96
CA MET A 930 -9.13 -26.21 14.27
C MET A 930 -10.18 -26.06 15.38
N THR A 931 -11.04 -25.05 15.29
CA THR A 931 -12.14 -24.86 16.26
C THR A 931 -13.11 -26.05 16.23
N GLN A 932 -13.49 -26.51 15.04
CA GLN A 932 -14.33 -27.71 14.88
C GLN A 932 -13.61 -28.96 15.41
N ARG A 933 -12.34 -29.16 15.06
CA ARG A 933 -11.52 -30.30 15.50
C ARG A 933 -11.35 -30.35 17.02
N PHE A 934 -11.16 -29.21 17.69
CA PHE A 934 -11.11 -29.14 19.16
C PHE A 934 -12.46 -29.44 19.80
N ARG A 935 -13.58 -29.03 19.19
CA ARG A 935 -14.93 -29.39 19.65
C ARG A 935 -15.15 -30.90 19.56
N ILE A 936 -14.82 -31.51 18.42
CA ILE A 936 -14.92 -32.96 18.20
C ILE A 936 -14.00 -33.72 19.17
N TYR A 937 -12.77 -33.25 19.38
CA TYR A 937 -11.84 -33.85 20.34
C TYR A 937 -12.41 -33.87 21.77
N ARG A 938 -13.03 -32.78 22.22
CA ARG A 938 -13.70 -32.75 23.54
C ARG A 938 -14.88 -33.71 23.62
N GLN A 939 -15.65 -33.84 22.53
CA GLN A 939 -16.74 -34.80 22.44
C GLN A 939 -16.21 -36.24 22.50
N PHE A 940 -15.16 -36.58 21.75
CA PHE A 940 -14.52 -37.90 21.81
C PHE A 940 -13.96 -38.20 23.19
N LEU A 941 -13.28 -37.26 23.82
CA LEU A 941 -12.77 -37.43 25.18
C LEU A 941 -13.90 -37.78 26.15
N ARG A 942 -15.03 -37.06 26.11
CA ARG A 942 -16.19 -37.35 26.98
C ARG A 942 -16.84 -38.70 26.64
N LEU A 943 -17.04 -38.99 25.35
CA LEU A 943 -17.71 -40.21 24.89
C LEU A 943 -16.90 -41.47 25.21
N LEU A 944 -15.59 -41.44 24.94
CA LEU A 944 -14.69 -42.57 25.19
C LEU A 944 -14.55 -42.83 26.70
N SER A 945 -14.44 -41.78 27.53
CA SER A 945 -14.46 -41.91 28.99
C SER A 945 -15.76 -42.52 29.50
N LEU A 946 -16.91 -42.08 28.97
CA LEU A 946 -18.21 -42.63 29.35
C LEU A 946 -18.35 -44.11 28.93
N ARG A 947 -17.99 -44.45 27.69
CA ARG A 947 -18.00 -45.85 27.20
C ARG A 947 -17.08 -46.73 28.02
N CYS A 948 -15.87 -46.27 28.34
CA CYS A 948 -14.93 -46.97 29.21
C CYS A 948 -15.56 -47.26 30.58
N LYS A 949 -16.19 -46.25 31.19
CA LYS A 949 -16.85 -46.36 32.50
C LYS A 949 -18.00 -47.37 32.48
N LEU A 950 -18.87 -47.31 31.46
CA LEU A 950 -20.02 -48.21 31.34
C LEU A 950 -19.59 -49.66 31.09
N TYR A 951 -18.60 -49.88 30.21
CA TYR A 951 -18.06 -51.22 29.96
C TYR A 951 -17.36 -51.78 31.18
N PHE A 952 -16.63 -50.95 31.93
CA PHE A 952 -15.99 -51.39 33.16
C PHE A 952 -16.99 -51.83 34.22
N ASP A 953 -18.06 -51.05 34.44
CA ASP A 953 -19.15 -51.41 35.35
C ASP A 953 -19.82 -52.72 34.92
N TYR A 954 -20.12 -52.88 33.62
CA TYR A 954 -20.65 -54.13 33.07
C TYR A 954 -19.75 -55.35 33.37
N LEU A 955 -18.44 -55.23 33.14
CA LEU A 955 -17.49 -56.31 33.38
C LEU A 955 -17.37 -56.68 34.87
N LEU A 956 -17.50 -55.70 35.78
CA LEU A 956 -17.50 -55.97 37.22
C LEU A 956 -18.78 -56.66 37.70
N ARG A 957 -19.95 -56.31 37.13
CA ARG A 957 -21.24 -56.93 37.46
C ARG A 957 -21.29 -58.43 37.13
N ILE A 958 -20.51 -58.89 36.14
CA ILE A 958 -20.38 -60.32 35.81
C ILE A 958 -19.94 -61.16 37.04
N ARG A 959 -19.30 -60.55 38.05
CA ARG A 959 -18.83 -61.22 39.28
C ARG A 959 -19.50 -60.70 40.56
N ALA A 960 -20.62 -59.99 40.48
CA ALA A 960 -21.24 -59.33 41.65
C ALA A 960 -20.25 -58.43 42.44
N CYS A 961 -19.28 -57.83 41.74
CA CYS A 961 -18.42 -56.79 42.28
C CYS A 961 -18.95 -55.42 41.85
N CYS A 962 -18.88 -54.44 42.75
CA CYS A 962 -19.27 -53.06 42.48
C CYS A 962 -18.02 -52.19 42.36
N GLY A 963 -17.94 -51.31 41.37
CA GLY A 963 -16.78 -50.41 41.23
C GLY A 963 -17.08 -49.18 40.38
N LYS A 964 -16.22 -48.17 40.48
CA LYS A 964 -16.36 -46.91 39.75
C LYS A 964 -15.02 -46.49 39.14
N ILE A 965 -15.07 -45.99 37.91
CA ILE A 965 -13.99 -45.22 37.30
C ILE A 965 -14.39 -43.75 37.33
N LEU A 966 -13.48 -42.90 37.79
CA LEU A 966 -13.61 -41.45 37.80
C LEU A 966 -12.51 -40.85 36.93
N PHE A 967 -12.92 -40.12 35.90
CA PHE A 967 -12.03 -39.35 35.04
C PHE A 967 -12.10 -37.88 35.47
N ASP A 968 -10.96 -37.30 35.83
CA ASP A 968 -10.80 -35.85 35.97
C ASP A 968 -9.94 -35.33 34.83
N HIS A 969 -10.61 -34.88 33.77
CA HIS A 969 -9.96 -34.32 32.59
C HIS A 969 -9.28 -32.96 32.84
N LYS A 970 -9.62 -32.26 33.94
CA LYS A 970 -9.00 -30.96 34.26
C LYS A 970 -7.65 -31.16 34.93
N ASN A 971 -7.59 -32.09 35.88
CA ASN A 971 -6.35 -32.43 36.60
C ASN A 971 -5.55 -33.56 35.92
N GLU A 972 -6.04 -34.09 34.79
CA GLU A 972 -5.44 -35.21 34.06
C GLU A 972 -5.22 -36.45 34.95
N THR A 973 -6.21 -36.80 35.77
CA THR A 973 -6.18 -37.96 36.68
C THR A 973 -7.29 -38.97 36.41
N LEU A 974 -6.98 -40.24 36.68
CA LEU A 974 -7.92 -41.37 36.56
C LEU A 974 -7.83 -42.24 37.82
N SER A 975 -8.91 -42.27 38.60
CA SER A 975 -9.03 -43.16 39.76
C SER A 975 -10.01 -44.29 39.50
N ILE A 976 -9.67 -45.48 40.03
CA ILE A 976 -10.46 -46.70 39.91
C ILE A 976 -10.70 -47.18 41.34
N THR A 977 -11.95 -47.46 41.69
CA THR A 977 -12.34 -48.02 42.99
C THR A 977 -13.19 -49.27 42.76
N VAL A 978 -12.97 -50.33 43.55
CA VAL A 978 -13.67 -51.62 43.41
C VAL A 978 -13.97 -52.18 44.80
N GLN A 979 -15.14 -52.79 44.99
CA GLN A 979 -15.64 -53.40 46.22
C GLN A 979 -16.25 -54.78 45.91
N PRO A 980 -15.90 -55.85 46.65
CA PRO A 980 -16.51 -57.16 46.52
C PRO A 980 -17.78 -57.29 47.40
N GLY A 981 -18.91 -57.75 46.81
CA GLY A 981 -20.11 -58.20 47.53
C GLY A 981 -21.12 -57.11 47.95
N GLU A 982 -22.37 -57.53 48.23
CA GLU A 982 -23.51 -56.67 48.63
C GLU A 982 -23.63 -56.42 50.16
N GLU A 983 -22.80 -57.03 51.02
CA GLU A 983 -23.12 -57.12 52.46
C GLU A 983 -22.30 -56.31 53.49
N ASP A 984 -21.31 -55.48 53.13
CA ASP A 984 -20.66 -54.62 54.14
C ASP A 984 -20.59 -53.13 53.77
N LYS A 985 -21.29 -52.30 54.56
CA LYS A 985 -21.24 -50.83 54.57
C LYS A 985 -19.91 -50.29 55.14
N ALA A 986 -18.78 -50.93 54.84
CA ALA A 986 -17.45 -50.41 55.14
C ALA A 986 -16.95 -49.57 53.95
N ALA A 987 -16.24 -48.48 54.25
CA ALA A 987 -15.90 -47.39 53.33
C ALA A 987 -15.32 -47.86 51.97
N LEU A 988 -15.75 -47.18 50.90
CA LEU A 988 -15.20 -47.26 49.54
C LEU A 988 -13.66 -47.20 49.59
N ASN A 989 -13.04 -48.34 49.34
CA ASN A 989 -11.60 -48.49 49.38
C ASN A 989 -11.00 -48.21 47.99
N ASP A 990 -9.99 -47.34 47.94
CA ASP A 990 -9.17 -47.12 46.75
C ASP A 990 -8.49 -48.46 46.36
N VAL A 991 -8.12 -48.68 45.10
CA VAL A 991 -7.37 -49.88 44.62
C VAL A 991 -6.10 -50.14 45.48
N ARG A 992 -5.69 -49.13 46.24
CA ARG A 992 -4.64 -49.11 47.26
C ARG A 992 -4.85 -50.09 48.44
N SER A 993 -6.07 -50.50 48.78
CA SER A 993 -6.37 -51.39 49.95
C SER A 993 -6.96 -52.76 49.61
N LEU A 994 -6.99 -53.13 48.33
CA LEU A 994 -7.48 -54.42 47.83
C LEU A 994 -6.41 -55.54 47.89
N SER A 995 -6.83 -56.80 47.96
CA SER A 995 -5.92 -57.95 47.90
C SER A 995 -5.19 -58.02 46.54
N GLY A 996 -4.02 -58.67 46.49
CA GLY A 996 -3.23 -58.80 45.24
C GLY A 996 -4.00 -59.42 44.07
N GLY A 997 -4.98 -60.28 44.37
CA GLY A 997 -5.91 -60.87 43.39
C GLY A 997 -6.95 -59.88 42.85
N GLU A 998 -7.56 -59.07 43.72
CA GLU A 998 -8.58 -58.07 43.37
C GLU A 998 -8.00 -56.89 42.55
N ARG A 999 -6.77 -56.50 42.86
CA ARG A 999 -6.02 -55.52 42.05
C ARG A 999 -5.75 -56.04 40.64
N SER A 1000 -5.38 -57.31 40.51
CA SER A 1000 -5.14 -57.93 39.20
C SER A 1000 -6.43 -58.03 38.37
N PHE A 1001 -7.53 -58.40 39.02
CA PHE A 1001 -8.85 -58.50 38.40
C PHE A 1001 -9.39 -57.15 37.89
N SER A 1002 -9.39 -56.11 38.75
CA SER A 1002 -9.81 -54.76 38.35
C SER A 1002 -8.98 -54.20 37.19
N THR A 1003 -7.70 -54.54 37.13
CA THR A 1003 -6.81 -54.16 36.02
C THR A 1003 -7.22 -54.85 34.70
N VAL A 1004 -7.56 -56.14 34.74
CA VAL A 1004 -8.06 -56.86 33.56
C VAL A 1004 -9.37 -56.27 33.07
N CYS A 1005 -10.33 -56.00 33.96
CA CYS A 1005 -11.58 -55.34 33.59
C CYS A 1005 -11.33 -53.99 32.93
N PHE A 1006 -10.34 -53.23 33.40
CA PHE A 1006 -9.97 -51.96 32.79
C PHE A 1006 -9.37 -52.14 31.39
N ILE A 1007 -8.43 -53.07 31.21
CA ILE A 1007 -7.85 -53.39 29.90
C ILE A 1007 -8.94 -53.82 28.91
N LEU A 1008 -9.86 -54.68 29.33
CA LEU A 1008 -10.99 -55.11 28.50
C LEU A 1008 -11.95 -53.95 28.18
N SER A 1009 -12.16 -53.03 29.12
CA SER A 1009 -12.96 -51.82 28.88
C SER A 1009 -12.28 -50.87 27.89
N LEU A 1010 -10.95 -50.82 27.87
CA LEU A 1010 -10.20 -50.08 26.86
C LEU A 1010 -10.24 -50.77 25.49
N TRP A 1011 -10.29 -52.10 25.44
CA TRP A 1011 -10.51 -52.82 24.19
C TRP A 1011 -11.85 -52.53 23.55
N SER A 1012 -12.90 -52.27 24.31
CA SER A 1012 -14.21 -51.95 23.72
C SER A 1012 -14.27 -50.57 23.05
N ILE A 1013 -13.31 -49.69 23.36
CA ILE A 1013 -13.23 -48.32 22.81
C ILE A 1013 -12.03 -48.09 21.88
N THR A 1014 -11.12 -49.06 21.76
CA THR A 1014 -9.96 -48.99 20.85
C THR A 1014 -10.21 -49.86 19.62
N GLU A 1015 -9.89 -49.32 18.45
CA GLU A 1015 -10.00 -50.02 17.17
C GLU A 1015 -8.63 -50.52 16.72
N SER A 1016 -8.54 -51.82 16.46
CA SER A 1016 -7.36 -52.48 15.89
C SER A 1016 -7.82 -53.83 15.31
N PRO A 1017 -7.32 -54.24 14.14
CA PRO A 1017 -7.71 -55.51 13.51
C PRO A 1017 -7.22 -56.72 14.31
N PHE A 1018 -6.12 -56.57 15.04
CA PHE A 1018 -5.60 -57.59 15.95
C PHE A 1018 -5.17 -57.03 17.30
N ARG A 1019 -5.12 -57.89 18.31
CA ARG A 1019 -4.63 -57.61 19.66
C ARG A 1019 -3.68 -58.69 20.12
N CYS A 1020 -2.56 -58.28 20.69
CA CYS A 1020 -1.56 -59.20 21.22
C CYS A 1020 -1.36 -58.98 22.72
N LEU A 1021 -1.31 -60.06 23.51
CA LEU A 1021 -0.95 -60.01 24.93
C LEU A 1021 0.17 -60.98 25.24
N ASP A 1022 1.25 -60.46 25.81
CA ASP A 1022 2.39 -61.26 26.25
C ASP A 1022 2.36 -61.49 27.75
N GLU A 1023 2.32 -62.76 28.15
CA GLU A 1023 2.48 -63.20 29.54
C GLU A 1023 1.58 -62.47 30.53
N PHE A 1024 0.35 -62.12 30.09
CA PHE A 1024 -0.59 -61.33 30.88
C PHE A 1024 -1.05 -62.05 32.16
N ASP A 1025 -0.94 -63.37 32.19
CA ASP A 1025 -1.39 -64.27 33.24
C ASP A 1025 -0.33 -64.59 34.30
N VAL A 1026 0.94 -64.23 34.05
CA VAL A 1026 2.09 -64.60 34.90
C VAL A 1026 2.04 -63.96 36.29
N TYR A 1027 1.45 -62.78 36.41
CA TYR A 1027 1.34 -62.04 37.68
C TYR A 1027 0.01 -62.27 38.41
N MET A 1028 -0.83 -63.18 37.92
CA MET A 1028 -2.13 -63.50 38.52
C MET A 1028 -2.05 -64.82 39.29
N ASP A 1029 -2.82 -64.90 40.39
CA ASP A 1029 -3.07 -66.18 41.04
C ASP A 1029 -3.94 -67.10 40.17
N MET A 1030 -4.01 -68.39 40.53
CA MET A 1030 -4.72 -69.42 39.75
C MET A 1030 -6.21 -69.13 39.56
N VAL A 1031 -6.86 -68.51 40.55
CA VAL A 1031 -8.31 -68.21 40.52
C VAL A 1031 -8.59 -67.02 39.60
N ASN A 1032 -7.89 -65.90 39.78
CA ASN A 1032 -8.08 -64.70 38.96
C ASN A 1032 -7.59 -64.92 37.53
N ARG A 1033 -6.58 -65.78 37.31
CA ARG A 1033 -6.14 -66.20 35.98
C ARG A 1033 -7.27 -66.88 35.20
N ARG A 1034 -7.95 -67.86 35.81
CA ARG A 1034 -9.07 -68.58 35.15
C ARG A 1034 -10.20 -67.62 34.77
N ILE A 1035 -10.52 -66.69 35.67
CA ILE A 1035 -11.56 -65.69 35.44
C ILE A 1035 -11.16 -64.72 34.31
N ALA A 1036 -9.92 -64.24 34.30
CA ALA A 1036 -9.42 -63.37 33.25
C ALA A 1036 -9.47 -64.06 31.87
N MET A 1037 -9.12 -65.35 31.81
CA MET A 1037 -9.26 -66.17 30.60
C MET A 1037 -10.71 -66.28 30.15
N ASP A 1038 -11.64 -66.62 31.03
CA ASP A 1038 -13.07 -66.73 30.69
C ASP A 1038 -13.63 -65.40 30.19
N MET A 1039 -13.21 -64.27 30.76
CA MET A 1039 -13.60 -62.94 30.29
C MET A 1039 -13.03 -62.62 28.90
N ILE A 1040 -11.75 -62.92 28.65
CA ILE A 1040 -11.12 -62.72 27.34
C ILE A 1040 -11.82 -63.59 26.28
N LEU A 1041 -12.15 -64.84 26.61
CA LEU A 1041 -12.89 -65.74 25.71
C LEU A 1041 -14.27 -65.17 25.36
N LYS A 1042 -15.02 -64.68 26.35
CA LYS A 1042 -16.34 -64.04 26.13
C LYS A 1042 -16.22 -62.79 25.25
N VAL A 1043 -15.22 -61.95 25.50
CA VAL A 1043 -14.97 -60.75 24.68
C VAL A 1043 -14.57 -61.13 23.26
N ALA A 1044 -13.71 -62.14 23.09
CA ALA A 1044 -13.26 -62.61 21.78
C ALA A 1044 -14.41 -63.19 20.94
N ASP A 1045 -15.31 -63.96 21.57
CA ASP A 1045 -16.51 -64.50 20.91
C ASP A 1045 -17.50 -63.38 20.51
N SER A 1046 -17.62 -62.32 21.33
CA SER A 1046 -18.41 -61.14 20.96
C SER A 1046 -17.80 -60.30 19.82
N GLN A 1047 -16.50 -60.46 19.55
CA GLN A 1047 -15.74 -59.66 18.58
C GLN A 1047 -15.13 -60.53 17.46
N ARG A 1048 -15.97 -61.29 16.76
CA ARG A 1048 -15.56 -62.26 15.73
C ARG A 1048 -14.77 -61.68 14.54
N HIS A 1049 -14.88 -60.37 14.31
CA HIS A 1049 -14.15 -59.65 13.26
C HIS A 1049 -12.72 -59.26 13.66
N ARG A 1050 -12.31 -59.48 14.92
CA ARG A 1050 -10.98 -59.12 15.43
C ARG A 1050 -10.15 -60.36 15.76
N GLN A 1051 -8.84 -60.25 15.57
CA GLN A 1051 -7.88 -61.30 15.91
C GLN A 1051 -7.26 -61.05 17.30
N PHE A 1052 -7.12 -62.09 18.10
CA PHE A 1052 -6.49 -62.07 19.42
C PHE A 1052 -5.33 -63.06 19.42
N ILE A 1053 -4.14 -62.62 19.83
CA ILE A 1053 -2.91 -63.41 19.90
C ILE A 1053 -2.41 -63.35 21.35
N LEU A 1054 -2.57 -64.46 22.07
CA LEU A 1054 -2.26 -64.59 23.49
C LEU A 1054 -1.00 -65.44 23.65
N LEU A 1055 0.08 -64.86 24.18
CA LEU A 1055 1.30 -65.59 24.50
C LEU A 1055 1.30 -65.94 25.98
N THR A 1056 1.41 -67.23 26.30
CA THR A 1056 1.31 -67.76 27.68
C THR A 1056 2.29 -68.92 27.88
N PRO A 1057 2.90 -69.06 29.07
CA PRO A 1057 3.79 -70.17 29.37
C PRO A 1057 3.07 -71.48 29.73
N GLN A 1058 1.74 -71.48 29.92
CA GLN A 1058 1.02 -72.64 30.48
C GLN A 1058 0.32 -73.52 29.44
N SER A 1059 0.23 -74.83 29.73
CA SER A 1059 -0.50 -75.80 28.91
C SER A 1059 -2.01 -75.56 28.97
N MET A 1060 -2.62 -75.26 27.82
CA MET A 1060 -4.03 -74.89 27.68
C MET A 1060 -4.95 -76.10 27.46
N SER A 1061 -4.72 -77.20 28.19
CA SER A 1061 -5.44 -78.47 28.01
C SER A 1061 -6.93 -78.43 28.41
N SER A 1062 -7.37 -77.36 29.07
CA SER A 1062 -8.74 -77.20 29.60
C SER A 1062 -9.63 -76.24 28.81
N LEU A 1063 -9.20 -75.79 27.62
CA LEU A 1063 -9.99 -74.90 26.77
C LEU A 1063 -11.04 -75.69 25.97
N PRO A 1064 -12.23 -75.13 25.72
CA PRO A 1064 -13.22 -75.74 24.83
C PRO A 1064 -12.70 -75.81 23.40
N THR A 1065 -12.82 -76.96 22.75
CA THR A 1065 -12.47 -77.16 21.34
C THR A 1065 -13.45 -76.38 20.45
N SER A 1066 -12.97 -75.30 19.81
CA SER A 1066 -13.75 -74.45 18.91
C SER A 1066 -12.96 -74.15 17.65
N SER A 1067 -13.61 -74.11 16.50
CA SER A 1067 -13.00 -73.76 15.20
C SER A 1067 -12.42 -72.35 15.16
N HIS A 1068 -12.76 -71.51 16.13
CA HIS A 1068 -12.27 -70.13 16.26
C HIS A 1068 -11.03 -70.00 17.15
N ILE A 1069 -10.60 -71.09 17.81
CA ILE A 1069 -9.45 -71.12 18.71
C ILE A 1069 -8.32 -71.93 18.08
N ARG A 1070 -7.16 -71.30 17.87
CA ARG A 1070 -5.95 -71.97 17.37
C ARG A 1070 -4.88 -71.99 18.47
N ILE A 1071 -4.34 -73.15 18.79
CA ILE A 1071 -3.24 -73.30 19.75
C ILE A 1071 -1.95 -73.63 18.98
N LEU A 1072 -0.95 -72.78 19.13
CA LEU A 1072 0.38 -72.87 18.52
C LEU A 1072 1.41 -73.15 19.62
N ARG A 1073 1.93 -74.38 19.67
CA ARG A 1073 2.93 -74.77 20.68
C ARG A 1073 4.35 -74.57 20.15
N MET A 1074 5.14 -73.75 20.84
CA MET A 1074 6.58 -73.62 20.64
C MET A 1074 7.32 -74.77 21.33
N GLN A 1075 8.32 -75.30 20.64
CA GLN A 1075 9.22 -76.31 21.21
C GLN A 1075 10.01 -75.73 22.40
N ASP A 1076 10.32 -76.60 23.35
CA ASP A 1076 11.10 -76.22 24.51
C ASP A 1076 12.57 -75.98 24.12
N PRO A 1077 13.26 -75.02 24.76
CA PRO A 1077 14.62 -74.67 24.37
C PRO A 1077 15.61 -75.79 24.71
N GLU A 1078 16.09 -76.54 23.73
CA GLU A 1078 17.22 -77.47 23.88
C GLU A 1078 18.57 -76.74 23.71
N ARG A 1079 19.55 -77.04 24.58
CA ARG A 1079 20.92 -76.49 24.43
C ARG A 1079 21.54 -77.01 23.13
N GLY A 1080 21.69 -76.12 22.14
CA GLY A 1080 22.41 -76.38 20.89
C GLY A 1080 21.54 -76.64 19.65
N GLN A 1081 20.22 -76.64 19.77
CA GLN A 1081 19.32 -76.77 18.61
C GLN A 1081 19.35 -75.49 17.77
N THR A 1082 19.65 -75.63 16.48
CA THR A 1082 19.73 -74.50 15.51
C THR A 1082 18.46 -74.34 14.68
N GLN A 1083 17.55 -75.33 14.72
CA GLN A 1083 16.24 -75.34 14.04
C GLN A 1083 15.21 -75.99 14.97
N LEU A 1084 14.01 -75.40 15.06
CA LEU A 1084 12.85 -75.96 15.77
C LEU A 1084 11.83 -76.44 14.73
N ASN A 1085 11.45 -77.72 14.74
CA ASN A 1085 10.45 -78.31 13.83
C ASN A 1085 9.07 -78.33 14.51
N PHE A 1086 7.97 -78.11 13.78
CA PHE A 1086 6.62 -78.01 14.36
C PHE A 1086 5.70 -79.18 13.99
N HIS A 1087 4.81 -79.55 14.91
CA HIS A 1087 3.71 -80.50 14.72
C HIS A 1087 2.37 -79.76 14.80
N ASN A 1088 1.55 -79.83 13.75
CA ASN A 1088 0.15 -79.38 13.76
C ASN A 1088 -0.70 -80.51 14.35
N ARG A 1089 -1.38 -80.28 15.47
CA ARG A 1089 -2.11 -81.35 16.20
C ARG A 1089 -3.56 -81.56 15.74
N ASN A 1090 -3.89 -81.19 14.50
CA ASN A 1090 -5.27 -81.22 14.00
C ASN A 1090 -5.49 -82.08 12.74
N GLU A 1091 -4.53 -82.91 12.31
CA GLU A 1091 -4.66 -83.75 11.10
C GLU A 1091 -4.30 -85.24 11.30
N GLU A 1092 -4.23 -85.75 12.54
CA GLU A 1092 -3.98 -87.18 12.78
C GLU A 1092 -5.06 -87.78 13.69
N GLU A 1093 -6.26 -87.98 13.16
CA GLU A 1093 -7.22 -89.04 13.57
C GLU A 1093 -8.12 -89.40 12.36
N GLU A 1094 -7.51 -89.76 11.23
CA GLU A 1094 -8.15 -90.53 10.16
C GLU A 1094 -7.08 -91.45 9.55
N ASP A 1095 -6.71 -92.49 10.29
CA ASP A 1095 -6.45 -93.86 9.80
C ASP A 1095 -5.88 -94.70 10.98
N ASP A 1096 -6.62 -95.77 11.29
CA ASP A 1096 -6.44 -96.86 12.28
C ASP A 1096 -6.69 -96.60 13.80
#